data_AF-A0A9N9WVM5-F1
#
_entry.id   AF-A0A9N9WVM5-F1
#
_cell.length_a   1.000
_cell.length_b   1.000
_cell.length_c   1.000
_cell.angle_alpha   90.00
_cell.angle_beta   90.00
_cell.angle_gamma   90.00
#
_symmetry.space_group_name_H-M   'P 1'
#
loop_
_entity.id
_entity.type
_entity.pdbx_description
1 polymer ?
#
loop_
_entity_poly.entity_id
_entity_poly.type
_entity_poly.pdbx_seq_one_letter_code
_entity_poly.pdbx_strand_id
1 'polypeptide(L)'
;MFGRVLESLEEIVAPNPSLFQNFEYNWKLIKTFYMKINQNDQHIDNTNIPYYMEQMLQILIQEETQNKDSAKSNKSAECLEFLLESKPLDLLVDLAINEKPIGCRRWVLKWIKRYLTCLENPMIAHGSVFKPIIKLMTVCKGALASPYEMDEILFLEAVAGLIGKNPDVIKLFIPSHQHSDSTTKGLFSTKPPKHNTLFESNKLEPNIRRVSLMINDETEESSCNEKSASPKNHSFPKDCNCDDGDRFNLLDAVMSYIESADSTIVVRACEGILILVSLKELDNHCNAINASFTELSHIIGEKLFLCAESIPDDMELSDIEECNVTWGLFPKDDHHHFIGRYQLTSFLCWLDYADCLVKENYLIADLLGMLFREQVLEKNLEPNLLELNGPFGLVLTAKVIKQIKSEELLEEVATWLVGTEINGSDCLLNIIIENAQDNSEVLLQTLQLVEALLENPNERILHSMIFLYVNSRGYYDSREIESWSDEEEMREKRHGSAESAVKSRTMAPNNILKVINNFLLLLPRQLMAESAGTCYEEYMQDASRHYQMWIKKTWKFNWPVEATSPVKRPKSPVASGECNDSGISEEMDMKFYEGPLLRLLFNQIRNMSNQPYELNLASIAILSKLALLPNPFLHEILLSTEIPVAQDAATLFTVIQALSKKLLSEIPRYSNFSARIHATAKRLLSNPPLMKDEKDQTAHDESEQLFEALIVLEEFCKELAAIAFIKYHHATE
;
A
#
# COMPACT_ATOMS: atom_id res chain seq x y z
N MET A 1 -0.81 -25.35 -76.62
CA MET A 1 -2.14 -25.96 -76.39
C MET A 1 -2.34 -26.47 -74.94
N PHE A 2 -1.39 -26.25 -74.01
CA PHE A 2 -1.52 -26.64 -72.59
C PHE A 2 -1.94 -25.48 -71.65
N GLY A 3 -1.80 -24.21 -72.07
CA GLY A 3 -2.20 -23.05 -71.23
C GLY A 3 -3.71 -22.82 -71.13
N ARG A 4 -4.47 -23.15 -72.18
CA ARG A 4 -5.94 -22.96 -72.19
C ARG A 4 -6.72 -24.05 -71.44
N VAL A 5 -6.07 -25.14 -71.06
CA VAL A 5 -6.69 -26.21 -70.25
C VAL A 5 -6.56 -25.91 -68.75
N LEU A 6 -5.57 -25.09 -68.33
CA LEU A 6 -5.43 -24.68 -66.94
C LEU A 6 -6.38 -23.53 -66.56
N GLU A 7 -6.57 -22.54 -67.45
CA GLU A 7 -7.57 -21.47 -67.23
C GLU A 7 -9.01 -22.00 -67.20
N SER A 8 -9.31 -23.07 -67.95
CA SER A 8 -10.63 -23.71 -67.92
C SER A 8 -10.80 -24.73 -66.79
N LEU A 9 -9.74 -25.06 -66.04
CA LEU A 9 -9.81 -25.86 -64.82
C LEU A 9 -9.94 -24.99 -63.55
N GLU A 10 -9.47 -23.74 -63.57
CA GLU A 10 -9.74 -22.76 -62.49
C GLU A 10 -11.22 -22.33 -62.44
N GLU A 11 -11.94 -22.34 -63.57
CA GLU A 11 -13.38 -22.07 -63.61
C GLU A 11 -14.27 -23.27 -63.18
N ILE A 12 -13.68 -24.45 -62.93
CA ILE A 12 -14.39 -25.66 -62.44
C ILE A 12 -14.18 -25.87 -60.93
N VAL A 13 -13.30 -25.09 -60.29
CA VAL A 13 -13.17 -25.06 -58.83
C VAL A 13 -14.27 -24.14 -58.30
N ALA A 14 -15.15 -24.70 -57.45
CA ALA A 14 -16.22 -23.95 -56.80
C ALA A 14 -15.72 -22.58 -56.28
N PRO A 15 -16.55 -21.51 -56.35
CA PRO A 15 -16.15 -20.22 -55.78
C PRO A 15 -15.66 -20.42 -54.34
N ASN A 16 -14.51 -19.82 -54.01
CA ASN A 16 -13.94 -19.97 -52.66
C ASN A 16 -15.05 -19.71 -51.63
N PRO A 17 -15.33 -20.69 -50.75
CA PRO A 17 -16.49 -20.64 -49.87
C PRO A 17 -16.45 -19.36 -49.03
N SER A 18 -17.60 -18.74 -48.81
CA SER A 18 -17.69 -17.54 -47.97
C SER A 18 -17.25 -17.85 -46.54
N LEU A 19 -16.82 -16.82 -45.79
CA LEU A 19 -16.47 -16.98 -44.37
C LEU A 19 -17.61 -17.67 -43.60
N PHE A 20 -18.85 -17.26 -43.85
CA PHE A 20 -20.04 -17.86 -43.26
C PHE A 20 -20.22 -19.34 -43.63
N GLN A 21 -20.04 -19.71 -44.90
CA GLN A 21 -20.15 -21.12 -45.33
C GLN A 21 -19.10 -22.01 -44.64
N ASN A 22 -17.87 -21.52 -44.50
CA ASN A 22 -16.82 -22.22 -43.77
C ASN A 22 -17.14 -22.34 -42.27
N PHE A 23 -17.66 -21.27 -41.66
CA PHE A 23 -18.07 -21.28 -40.26
C PHE A 23 -19.18 -22.30 -40.01
N GLU A 24 -20.24 -22.26 -40.82
CA GLU A 24 -21.38 -23.18 -40.72
C GLU A 24 -20.95 -24.64 -40.98
N TYR A 25 -20.04 -24.86 -41.93
CA TYR A 25 -19.48 -26.18 -42.22
C TYR A 25 -18.71 -26.75 -41.01
N ASN A 26 -17.80 -25.97 -40.42
CA ASN A 26 -17.06 -26.38 -39.22
C ASN A 26 -18.02 -26.70 -38.06
N TRP A 27 -19.05 -25.89 -37.84
CA TRP A 27 -20.07 -26.15 -36.83
C TRP A 27 -20.89 -27.42 -37.11
N LYS A 28 -21.24 -27.69 -38.38
CA LYS A 28 -21.91 -28.93 -38.78
C LYS A 28 -21.06 -30.16 -38.48
N LEU A 29 -19.75 -30.11 -38.70
CA LEU A 29 -18.82 -31.20 -38.38
C LEU A 29 -18.78 -31.47 -36.87
N ILE A 30 -18.70 -30.42 -36.06
CA ILE A 30 -18.75 -30.51 -34.59
C ILE A 30 -20.07 -31.17 -34.16
N LYS A 31 -21.23 -30.65 -34.56
CA LYS A 31 -22.54 -31.24 -34.21
C LYS A 31 -22.65 -32.70 -34.66
N THR A 32 -22.17 -33.04 -35.85
CA THR A 32 -22.23 -34.41 -36.38
C THR A 32 -21.37 -35.36 -35.57
N PHE A 33 -20.21 -34.91 -35.08
CA PHE A 33 -19.39 -35.70 -34.16
C PHE A 33 -20.17 -35.97 -32.86
N TYR A 34 -20.74 -34.91 -32.25
CA TYR A 34 -21.42 -35.03 -30.95
C TYR A 34 -22.74 -35.82 -31.01
N MET A 35 -23.45 -35.82 -32.14
CA MET A 35 -24.65 -36.64 -32.35
C MET A 35 -24.35 -38.15 -32.47
N LYS A 36 -23.10 -38.54 -32.73
CA LYS A 36 -22.69 -39.95 -32.89
C LYS A 36 -22.14 -40.59 -31.60
N ILE A 37 -22.20 -39.88 -30.47
CA ILE A 37 -21.45 -40.16 -29.23
C ILE A 37 -21.84 -41.42 -28.44
N ASN A 38 -22.81 -42.22 -28.88
CA ASN A 38 -23.10 -43.48 -28.18
C ASN A 38 -21.95 -44.52 -28.20
N GLN A 39 -20.76 -44.24 -28.76
CA GLN A 39 -19.70 -45.25 -28.94
C GLN A 39 -18.22 -44.85 -28.70
N ASN A 40 -17.84 -43.62 -28.32
CA ASN A 40 -16.40 -43.30 -28.20
C ASN A 40 -16.00 -42.64 -26.87
N ASP A 41 -15.37 -43.41 -25.98
CA ASP A 41 -14.58 -42.95 -24.80
C ASP A 41 -13.24 -42.29 -25.20
N GLN A 42 -13.15 -41.71 -26.39
CA GLN A 42 -11.90 -41.14 -26.90
C GLN A 42 -11.66 -39.74 -26.33
N HIS A 43 -10.43 -39.48 -25.89
CA HIS A 43 -10.00 -38.14 -25.48
C HIS A 43 -10.12 -37.14 -26.64
N ILE A 44 -10.54 -35.90 -26.37
CA ILE A 44 -10.82 -34.89 -27.41
C ILE A 44 -9.60 -34.57 -28.29
N ASP A 45 -8.38 -34.65 -27.73
CA ASP A 45 -7.13 -34.41 -28.48
C ASP A 45 -6.90 -35.42 -29.61
N ASN A 46 -7.55 -36.59 -29.54
CA ASN A 46 -7.50 -37.61 -30.59
C ASN A 46 -8.57 -37.40 -31.67
N THR A 47 -9.25 -36.25 -31.65
CA THR A 47 -10.32 -35.89 -32.59
C THR A 47 -9.97 -34.62 -33.35
N ASN A 48 -10.69 -34.34 -34.44
CA ASN A 48 -10.55 -33.08 -35.18
C ASN A 48 -11.38 -31.93 -34.59
N ILE A 49 -12.08 -32.15 -33.47
CA ILE A 49 -12.92 -31.11 -32.85
C ILE A 49 -12.10 -29.87 -32.47
N PRO A 50 -10.94 -29.99 -31.80
CA PRO A 50 -10.14 -28.82 -31.45
C PRO A 50 -9.79 -27.96 -32.67
N TYR A 51 -9.44 -28.61 -33.78
CA TYR A 51 -9.16 -27.93 -35.05
C TYR A 51 -10.39 -27.18 -35.57
N TYR A 52 -11.57 -27.80 -35.62
CA TYR A 52 -12.78 -27.14 -36.11
C TYR A 52 -13.22 -25.97 -35.21
N MET A 53 -13.07 -26.11 -33.89
CA MET A 53 -13.35 -25.02 -32.94
C MET A 53 -12.41 -23.83 -33.17
N GLU A 54 -11.12 -24.09 -33.35
CA GLU A 54 -10.13 -23.06 -33.64
C GLU A 54 -10.43 -22.35 -34.97
N GLN A 55 -10.77 -23.09 -36.02
CA GLN A 55 -11.15 -22.50 -37.31
C GLN A 55 -12.37 -21.58 -37.18
N MET A 56 -13.39 -21.98 -36.42
CA MET A 56 -14.55 -21.12 -36.14
C MET A 56 -14.14 -19.81 -35.47
N LEU A 57 -13.21 -19.85 -34.50
CA LEU A 57 -12.73 -18.65 -33.83
C LEU A 57 -11.93 -17.73 -34.76
N GLN A 58 -11.02 -18.31 -35.56
CA GLN A 58 -10.23 -17.54 -36.54
C GLN A 58 -11.12 -16.84 -37.56
N ILE A 59 -12.19 -17.49 -38.01
CA ILE A 59 -13.16 -16.90 -38.93
C ILE A 59 -13.86 -15.69 -38.27
N LEU A 60 -14.23 -15.76 -36.99
CA LEU A 60 -14.83 -14.61 -36.28
C LEU A 60 -13.86 -13.43 -36.14
N ILE A 61 -12.60 -13.70 -35.79
CA ILE A 61 -11.55 -12.67 -35.70
C ILE A 61 -11.32 -12.04 -37.08
N GLN A 62 -11.29 -12.85 -38.13
CA GLN A 62 -11.14 -12.38 -39.51
C GLN A 62 -12.34 -11.55 -39.98
N GLU A 63 -13.57 -11.95 -39.64
CA GLU A 63 -14.79 -11.19 -39.94
C GLU A 63 -14.76 -9.81 -39.26
N GLU A 64 -14.39 -9.74 -37.98
CA GLU A 64 -14.28 -8.46 -37.26
C GLU A 64 -13.19 -7.55 -37.87
N THR A 65 -12.06 -8.13 -38.27
CA THR A 65 -10.96 -7.38 -38.92
C THR A 65 -11.38 -6.86 -40.30
N GLN A 66 -12.04 -7.68 -41.12
CA GLN A 66 -12.53 -7.27 -42.43
C GLN A 66 -13.59 -6.17 -42.35
N ASN A 67 -14.45 -6.20 -41.34
CA ASN A 67 -15.47 -5.17 -41.12
C ASN A 67 -14.87 -3.81 -40.70
N LYS A 68 -13.71 -3.79 -40.04
CA LYS A 68 -12.99 -2.55 -39.70
C LYS A 68 -12.34 -1.90 -40.93
N ASP A 69 -11.67 -2.69 -41.77
CA ASP A 69 -10.98 -2.19 -42.97
C ASP A 69 -11.96 -1.69 -44.06
N SER A 70 -13.22 -2.10 -43.99
CA SER A 70 -14.24 -1.80 -44.97
C SER A 70 -15.37 -0.91 -44.43
N ALA A 71 -15.02 0.24 -43.83
CA ALA A 71 -15.95 1.29 -43.38
C ALA A 71 -16.92 1.87 -44.47
N LYS A 72 -16.96 1.31 -45.69
CA LYS A 72 -17.87 1.67 -46.79
C LYS A 72 -18.70 0.50 -47.34
N SER A 73 -18.57 -0.72 -46.83
CA SER A 73 -19.48 -1.83 -47.16
C SER A 73 -20.01 -2.44 -45.87
N ASN A 74 -21.32 -2.31 -45.63
CA ASN A 74 -22.05 -3.17 -44.68
C ASN A 74 -21.97 -4.62 -45.16
N LYS A 75 -20.82 -5.28 -45.00
CA LYS A 75 -20.78 -6.73 -45.03
C LYS A 75 -21.41 -7.18 -43.72
N SER A 76 -22.53 -7.87 -43.84
CA SER A 76 -23.31 -8.41 -42.72
C SER A 76 -22.38 -9.27 -41.85
N ALA A 77 -22.44 -9.11 -40.53
CA ALA A 77 -21.67 -9.92 -39.58
C ALA A 77 -22.32 -11.31 -39.46
N GLU A 78 -22.40 -12.04 -40.56
CA GLU A 78 -23.19 -13.27 -40.71
C GLU A 78 -22.68 -14.39 -39.79
N CYS A 79 -21.36 -14.48 -39.54
CA CYS A 79 -20.81 -15.49 -38.64
C CYS A 79 -21.14 -15.16 -37.18
N LEU A 80 -21.01 -13.90 -36.78
CA LEU A 80 -21.40 -13.44 -35.45
C LEU A 80 -22.92 -13.59 -35.24
N GLU A 81 -23.75 -13.16 -36.18
CA GLU A 81 -25.21 -13.32 -36.12
C GLU A 81 -25.59 -14.80 -35.94
N PHE A 82 -24.96 -15.68 -36.71
CA PHE A 82 -25.18 -17.12 -36.56
C PHE A 82 -24.73 -17.65 -35.19
N LEU A 83 -23.64 -17.16 -34.63
CA LEU A 83 -23.21 -17.50 -33.26
C LEU A 83 -24.30 -17.10 -32.25
N LEU A 84 -24.90 -15.92 -32.41
CA LEU A 84 -25.94 -15.40 -31.51
C LEU A 84 -27.28 -16.14 -31.66
N GLU A 85 -27.68 -16.50 -32.88
CA GLU A 85 -28.94 -17.17 -33.17
C GLU A 85 -28.89 -18.69 -32.92
N SER A 86 -27.86 -19.37 -33.42
CA SER A 86 -27.75 -20.84 -33.36
C SER A 86 -27.19 -21.37 -32.04
N LYS A 87 -26.71 -20.48 -31.17
CA LYS A 87 -26.22 -20.75 -29.80
C LYS A 87 -25.25 -21.93 -29.70
N PRO A 88 -24.17 -21.94 -30.51
CA PRO A 88 -23.22 -23.04 -30.47
C PRO A 88 -22.49 -23.14 -29.12
N LEU A 89 -22.34 -22.02 -28.41
CA LEU A 89 -21.70 -21.95 -27.10
C LEU A 89 -22.49 -22.71 -26.02
N ASP A 90 -23.82 -22.72 -26.06
CA ASP A 90 -24.64 -23.46 -25.09
C ASP A 90 -24.29 -24.96 -25.14
N LEU A 91 -24.24 -25.54 -26.35
CA LEU A 91 -23.87 -26.95 -26.53
C LEU A 91 -22.43 -27.21 -26.11
N LEU A 92 -21.48 -26.34 -26.48
CA LEU A 92 -20.07 -26.51 -26.12
C LEU A 92 -19.85 -26.46 -24.61
N VAL A 93 -20.51 -25.54 -23.91
CA VAL A 93 -20.44 -25.45 -22.44
C VAL A 93 -21.12 -26.65 -21.78
N ASP A 94 -22.25 -27.14 -22.31
CA ASP A 94 -22.88 -28.37 -21.82
C ASP A 94 -21.93 -29.58 -21.92
N LEU A 95 -21.20 -29.69 -23.02
CA LEU A 95 -20.22 -30.75 -23.24
C LEU A 95 -19.00 -30.60 -22.31
N ALA A 96 -18.53 -29.38 -22.08
CA ALA A 96 -17.44 -29.07 -21.15
C ALA A 96 -17.79 -29.43 -19.70
N ILE A 97 -19.01 -29.12 -19.25
CA ILE A 97 -19.48 -29.42 -17.90
C ILE A 97 -19.57 -30.94 -17.68
N ASN A 98 -20.07 -31.66 -18.69
CA ASN A 98 -20.23 -33.11 -18.63
C ASN A 98 -18.94 -33.89 -18.95
N GLU A 99 -17.84 -33.22 -19.30
CA GLU A 99 -16.59 -33.82 -19.81
C GLU A 99 -16.82 -34.89 -20.90
N LYS A 100 -17.67 -34.56 -21.88
CA LYS A 100 -17.99 -35.47 -22.99
C LYS A 100 -17.60 -34.82 -24.30
N PRO A 101 -16.52 -35.28 -24.98
CA PRO A 101 -15.52 -36.25 -24.53
C PRO A 101 -14.57 -35.70 -23.45
N ILE A 102 -13.78 -36.58 -22.83
CA ILE A 102 -12.77 -36.22 -21.82
C ILE A 102 -11.80 -35.19 -22.44
N GLY A 103 -11.46 -34.15 -21.67
CA GLY A 103 -10.64 -33.02 -22.11
C GLY A 103 -11.40 -31.89 -22.82
N CYS A 104 -12.70 -32.05 -23.08
CA CYS A 104 -13.52 -31.01 -23.73
C CYS A 104 -13.51 -29.69 -22.96
N ARG A 105 -13.57 -29.75 -21.62
CA ARG A 105 -13.55 -28.57 -20.74
C ARG A 105 -12.37 -27.66 -21.03
N ARG A 106 -11.16 -28.22 -21.12
CA ARG A 106 -9.93 -27.50 -21.41
C ARG A 106 -10.02 -26.69 -22.71
N TRP A 107 -10.53 -27.31 -23.77
CA TRP A 107 -10.63 -26.66 -25.08
C TRP A 107 -11.71 -25.59 -25.12
N VAL A 108 -12.84 -25.79 -24.43
CA VAL A 108 -13.89 -24.78 -24.34
C VAL A 108 -13.42 -23.57 -23.53
N LEU A 109 -12.71 -23.78 -22.41
CA LEU A 109 -12.09 -22.71 -21.64
C LEU A 109 -11.11 -21.89 -22.50
N LYS A 110 -10.19 -22.56 -23.21
CA LYS A 110 -9.24 -21.89 -24.12
C LYS A 110 -9.95 -21.13 -25.24
N TRP A 111 -11.00 -21.71 -25.82
CA TRP A 111 -11.76 -21.10 -26.89
C TRP A 111 -12.46 -19.83 -26.41
N ILE A 112 -13.16 -19.89 -25.27
CA ILE A 112 -13.87 -18.74 -24.71
C ILE A 112 -12.86 -17.68 -24.26
N LYS A 113 -11.78 -18.05 -23.57
CA LYS A 113 -10.69 -17.12 -23.24
C LYS A 113 -10.26 -16.34 -24.48
N ARG A 114 -9.91 -17.03 -25.56
CA ARG A 114 -9.43 -16.37 -26.78
C ARG A 114 -10.51 -15.55 -27.48
N TYR A 115 -11.77 -16.01 -27.46
CA TYR A 115 -12.91 -15.22 -27.93
C TYR A 115 -13.00 -13.88 -27.18
N LEU A 116 -12.85 -13.89 -25.85
CA LEU A 116 -12.92 -12.69 -25.01
C LEU A 116 -11.69 -11.78 -25.17
N THR A 117 -10.50 -12.32 -25.40
CA THR A 117 -9.27 -11.54 -25.47
C THR A 117 -8.89 -11.06 -26.87
N CYS A 118 -9.29 -11.78 -27.92
CA CYS A 118 -8.84 -11.51 -29.30
C CYS A 118 -9.86 -10.74 -30.14
N LEU A 119 -11.14 -10.71 -29.75
CA LEU A 119 -12.15 -9.84 -30.39
C LEU A 119 -12.17 -8.49 -29.67
N GLU A 120 -12.30 -7.41 -30.43
CA GLU A 120 -12.47 -6.07 -29.84
C GLU A 120 -13.86 -5.92 -29.21
N ASN A 121 -14.90 -6.49 -29.81
CA ASN A 121 -16.28 -6.39 -29.33
C ASN A 121 -16.97 -7.77 -29.20
N PRO A 122 -16.68 -8.57 -28.17
CA PRO A 122 -17.23 -9.93 -27.99
C PRO A 122 -18.73 -10.00 -27.58
N MET A 123 -19.53 -8.94 -27.75
CA MET A 123 -20.99 -8.90 -27.52
C MET A 123 -21.48 -9.59 -26.23
N ILE A 124 -20.76 -9.42 -25.11
CA ILE A 124 -20.97 -10.16 -23.85
C ILE A 124 -22.38 -9.98 -23.30
N ALA A 125 -22.97 -8.79 -23.45
CA ALA A 125 -24.31 -8.49 -22.95
C ALA A 125 -25.41 -9.32 -23.65
N HIS A 126 -25.10 -9.95 -24.79
CA HIS A 126 -26.05 -10.80 -25.48
C HIS A 126 -26.23 -12.14 -24.74
N GLY A 127 -27.48 -12.53 -24.48
CA GLY A 127 -27.80 -13.71 -23.68
C GLY A 127 -27.23 -15.04 -24.21
N SER A 128 -27.00 -15.17 -25.52
CA SER A 128 -26.37 -16.35 -26.13
C SER A 128 -24.87 -16.48 -25.88
N VAL A 129 -24.22 -15.43 -25.35
CA VAL A 129 -22.81 -15.41 -24.96
C VAL A 129 -22.72 -15.37 -23.43
N PHE A 130 -23.47 -14.47 -22.80
CA PHE A 130 -23.48 -14.29 -21.35
C PHE A 130 -23.83 -15.57 -20.58
N LYS A 131 -24.93 -16.25 -20.95
CA LYS A 131 -25.40 -17.44 -20.24
C LYS A 131 -24.38 -18.59 -20.29
N PRO A 132 -23.78 -18.94 -21.46
CA PRO A 132 -22.69 -19.91 -21.48
C PRO A 132 -21.49 -19.52 -20.61
N ILE A 133 -21.10 -18.24 -20.58
CA ILE A 133 -19.99 -17.77 -19.73
C ILE A 133 -20.29 -17.99 -18.25
N ILE A 134 -21.44 -17.51 -17.76
CA ILE A 134 -21.84 -17.72 -16.35
C ILE A 134 -21.93 -19.21 -16.03
N LYS A 135 -22.52 -19.99 -16.94
CA LYS A 135 -22.64 -21.44 -16.77
C LYS A 135 -21.27 -22.11 -16.69
N LEU A 136 -20.30 -21.70 -17.50
CA LEU A 136 -18.92 -22.20 -17.43
C LEU A 136 -18.19 -21.74 -16.16
N MET A 137 -18.44 -20.54 -15.66
CA MET A 137 -17.89 -20.08 -14.38
C MET A 137 -18.34 -20.97 -13.21
N THR A 138 -19.56 -21.54 -13.27
CA THR A 138 -20.03 -22.42 -12.18
C THR A 138 -19.22 -23.70 -11.99
N VAL A 139 -18.40 -24.09 -12.96
CA VAL A 139 -17.46 -25.22 -12.82
C VAL A 139 -16.04 -24.79 -12.47
N CYS A 140 -15.73 -23.50 -12.53
CA CYS A 140 -14.42 -22.94 -12.18
C CYS A 140 -14.39 -22.55 -10.69
N LYS A 141 -14.49 -23.52 -9.80
CA LYS A 141 -14.75 -23.27 -8.36
C LYS A 141 -13.56 -23.45 -7.42
N GLY A 142 -12.36 -23.80 -7.90
CA GLY A 142 -11.11 -23.91 -7.11
C GLY A 142 -11.10 -24.89 -5.92
N ALA A 143 -12.27 -25.33 -5.43
CA ALA A 143 -12.45 -26.12 -4.22
C ALA A 143 -12.00 -27.60 -4.37
N LEU A 144 -11.84 -28.07 -5.60
CA LEU A 144 -11.35 -29.41 -5.91
C LEU A 144 -10.25 -29.27 -6.94
N ALA A 145 -9.07 -29.81 -6.63
CA ALA A 145 -7.92 -29.77 -7.51
C ALA A 145 -8.28 -30.32 -8.90
N SER A 146 -8.27 -29.44 -9.89
CA SER A 146 -8.64 -29.75 -11.28
C SER A 146 -7.37 -29.86 -12.12
N PRO A 147 -7.25 -30.84 -13.04
CA PRO A 147 -6.13 -30.85 -13.99
C PRO A 147 -6.16 -29.66 -14.96
N TYR A 148 -7.20 -28.82 -14.89
CA TYR A 148 -7.39 -27.65 -15.75
C TYR A 148 -7.32 -26.32 -14.98
N GLU A 149 -6.89 -26.28 -13.71
CA GLU A 149 -6.87 -25.03 -12.92
C GLU A 149 -6.20 -23.86 -13.66
N MET A 150 -5.10 -24.11 -14.38
CA MET A 150 -4.43 -23.10 -15.20
C MET A 150 -5.33 -22.57 -16.32
N ASP A 151 -6.03 -23.45 -17.03
CA ASP A 151 -6.95 -23.04 -18.11
C ASP A 151 -8.23 -22.37 -17.54
N GLU A 152 -8.66 -22.77 -16.33
CA GLU A 152 -9.78 -22.20 -15.58
C GLU A 152 -9.47 -20.77 -15.11
N ILE A 153 -8.34 -20.54 -14.44
CA ILE A 153 -7.96 -19.22 -13.94
C ILE A 153 -7.69 -18.24 -15.08
N LEU A 154 -7.05 -18.68 -16.17
CA LEU A 154 -6.82 -17.85 -17.34
C LEU A 154 -8.12 -17.47 -18.07
N PHE A 155 -9.16 -18.29 -17.97
CA PHE A 155 -10.49 -17.94 -18.44
C PHE A 155 -11.15 -16.89 -17.52
N LEU A 156 -11.11 -17.10 -16.20
CA LEU A 156 -11.66 -16.13 -15.24
C LEU A 156 -10.96 -14.77 -15.33
N GLU A 157 -9.63 -14.75 -15.47
CA GLU A 157 -8.82 -13.55 -15.70
C GLU A 157 -9.24 -12.84 -17.00
N ALA A 158 -9.52 -13.59 -18.07
CA ALA A 158 -10.02 -13.00 -19.32
C ALA A 158 -11.41 -12.37 -19.16
N VAL A 159 -12.29 -12.96 -18.35
CA VAL A 159 -13.58 -12.35 -18.00
C VAL A 159 -13.37 -11.09 -17.16
N ALA A 160 -12.49 -11.12 -16.15
CA ALA A 160 -12.15 -9.97 -15.31
C ALA A 160 -11.55 -8.82 -16.13
N GLY A 161 -10.55 -9.09 -16.96
CA GLY A 161 -9.92 -8.10 -17.84
C GLY A 161 -10.89 -7.48 -18.85
N LEU A 162 -11.91 -8.24 -19.27
CA LEU A 162 -12.95 -7.73 -20.16
C LEU A 162 -13.95 -6.82 -19.44
N ILE A 163 -14.29 -7.12 -18.19
CA ILE A 163 -15.06 -6.20 -17.32
C ILE A 163 -14.23 -4.94 -17.03
N GLY A 164 -12.92 -5.09 -16.77
CA GLY A 164 -12.02 -3.95 -16.62
C GLY A 164 -12.00 -3.03 -17.85
N LYS A 165 -12.13 -3.58 -19.06
CA LYS A 165 -12.28 -2.78 -20.30
C LYS A 165 -13.68 -2.18 -20.47
N ASN A 166 -14.72 -2.86 -19.99
CA ASN A 166 -16.12 -2.47 -20.15
C ASN A 166 -16.88 -2.58 -18.80
N PRO A 167 -16.70 -1.61 -17.89
CA PRO A 167 -17.21 -1.73 -16.52
C PRO A 167 -18.74 -1.81 -16.42
N ASP A 168 -19.48 -1.26 -17.40
CA ASP A 168 -20.95 -1.30 -17.46
C ASP A 168 -21.53 -2.72 -17.40
N VAL A 169 -20.75 -3.72 -17.82
CA VAL A 169 -21.15 -5.13 -17.87
C VAL A 169 -21.14 -5.78 -16.47
N ILE A 170 -20.54 -5.15 -15.47
CA ILE A 170 -20.39 -5.70 -14.12
C ILE A 170 -21.71 -6.11 -13.47
N LYS A 171 -22.77 -5.33 -13.69
CA LYS A 171 -24.13 -5.58 -13.19
C LYS A 171 -24.68 -6.93 -13.65
N LEU A 172 -24.21 -7.44 -14.78
CA LEU A 172 -24.62 -8.77 -15.26
C LEU A 172 -24.05 -9.87 -14.35
N PHE A 173 -22.87 -9.69 -13.77
CA PHE A 173 -22.21 -10.71 -12.95
C PHE A 173 -22.71 -10.77 -11.50
N ILE A 174 -23.63 -9.87 -11.12
CA ILE A 174 -24.31 -9.86 -9.82
C ILE A 174 -25.78 -10.28 -10.04
N PRO A 175 -26.21 -11.48 -9.60
CA PRO A 175 -27.52 -12.04 -9.93
C PRO A 175 -28.71 -11.10 -9.64
N SER A 176 -28.68 -10.40 -8.51
CA SER A 176 -29.74 -9.49 -8.05
C SER A 176 -29.90 -8.26 -8.95
N HIS A 177 -28.82 -7.84 -9.62
CA HIS A 177 -28.80 -6.67 -10.50
C HIS A 177 -29.14 -7.01 -11.96
N GLN A 178 -29.24 -8.30 -12.32
CA GLN A 178 -29.62 -8.70 -13.68
C GLN A 178 -31.05 -8.28 -14.06
N HIS A 179 -31.89 -7.93 -13.08
CA HIS A 179 -33.30 -7.59 -13.27
C HIS A 179 -33.65 -6.12 -12.98
N SER A 180 -32.72 -5.32 -12.44
CA SER A 180 -33.03 -3.97 -11.93
C SER A 180 -33.06 -2.87 -13.01
N ASP A 181 -32.40 -3.07 -14.15
CA ASP A 181 -32.36 -2.06 -15.21
C ASP A 181 -33.45 -2.29 -16.28
N SER A 182 -34.46 -1.40 -16.26
CA SER A 182 -35.46 -1.22 -17.33
C SER A 182 -34.86 -0.92 -18.72
N THR A 183 -33.55 -0.74 -18.82
CA THR A 183 -32.77 -0.65 -20.06
C THR A 183 -32.63 -1.99 -20.78
N THR A 184 -32.95 -3.12 -20.14
CA THR A 184 -32.96 -4.45 -20.79
C THR A 184 -34.31 -4.82 -21.43
N LYS A 185 -35.36 -4.00 -21.31
CA LYS A 185 -36.66 -4.24 -21.95
C LYS A 185 -36.64 -4.14 -23.49
N GLY A 186 -35.51 -3.76 -24.10
CA GLY A 186 -35.28 -3.83 -25.54
C GLY A 186 -34.44 -5.03 -26.01
N LEU A 187 -33.79 -5.79 -25.11
CA LEU A 187 -32.82 -6.82 -25.50
C LEU A 187 -33.32 -8.26 -25.28
N PHE A 188 -34.47 -8.43 -24.61
CA PHE A 188 -35.13 -9.72 -24.44
C PHE A 188 -36.64 -9.60 -24.67
N SER A 189 -37.08 -9.61 -25.93
CA SER A 189 -38.49 -9.81 -26.29
C SER A 189 -38.64 -10.90 -27.34
N THR A 190 -38.88 -12.13 -26.89
CA THR A 190 -39.57 -13.16 -27.68
C THR A 190 -40.99 -13.32 -27.12
N LYS A 191 -41.82 -12.29 -27.25
CA LYS A 191 -43.27 -12.45 -27.12
C LYS A 191 -43.93 -12.23 -28.47
N PRO A 192 -44.85 -13.12 -28.89
CA PRO A 192 -45.57 -12.94 -30.13
C PRO A 192 -46.41 -11.65 -30.05
N PRO A 193 -46.67 -10.98 -31.20
CA PRO A 193 -47.38 -9.71 -31.23
C PRO A 193 -48.78 -9.86 -30.64
N LYS A 194 -49.03 -9.17 -29.52
CA LYS A 194 -50.37 -9.02 -28.95
C LYS A 194 -51.16 -8.07 -29.86
N HIS A 195 -51.93 -8.65 -30.78
CA HIS A 195 -53.20 -8.15 -31.37
C HIS A 195 -53.58 -8.91 -32.67
N ASN A 196 -53.26 -10.19 -32.78
CA ASN A 196 -53.74 -11.00 -33.91
C ASN A 196 -54.92 -11.87 -33.46
N THR A 197 -56.13 -11.56 -33.94
CA THR A 197 -57.40 -12.23 -33.62
C THR A 197 -57.53 -13.65 -34.22
N LEU A 198 -56.43 -14.27 -34.63
CA LEU A 198 -56.39 -15.59 -35.27
C LEU A 198 -55.86 -16.72 -34.36
N PHE A 199 -55.51 -16.43 -33.09
CA PHE A 199 -54.97 -17.44 -32.15
C PHE A 199 -55.76 -17.58 -30.84
N GLU A 200 -56.99 -17.08 -30.75
CA GLU A 200 -57.88 -17.49 -29.66
C GLU A 200 -58.42 -18.89 -29.92
N SER A 201 -57.91 -19.88 -29.19
CA SER A 201 -58.54 -21.19 -29.10
C SER A 201 -58.26 -21.84 -27.75
N ASN A 202 -59.21 -21.63 -26.84
CA ASN A 202 -59.71 -22.52 -25.80
C ASN A 202 -58.82 -23.69 -25.36
N LYS A 203 -58.43 -23.70 -24.08
CA LYS A 203 -58.48 -24.92 -23.27
C LYS A 203 -58.68 -24.62 -21.79
N LEU A 204 -59.72 -25.24 -21.27
CA LEU A 204 -60.32 -25.14 -19.95
C LEU A 204 -59.40 -25.57 -18.80
N GLU A 205 -59.53 -24.89 -17.67
CA GLU A 205 -59.18 -25.38 -16.33
C GLU A 205 -60.14 -26.49 -15.85
N PRO A 206 -59.75 -27.27 -14.83
CA PRO A 206 -60.70 -27.69 -13.82
C PRO A 206 -60.30 -27.21 -12.40
N ASN A 207 -61.31 -26.63 -11.75
CA ASN A 207 -61.48 -26.28 -10.33
C ASN A 207 -61.03 -27.37 -9.33
N ILE A 208 -60.70 -26.96 -8.10
CA ILE A 208 -61.49 -27.26 -6.89
C ILE A 208 -61.12 -26.31 -5.73
N ARG A 209 -62.15 -25.68 -5.17
CA ARG A 209 -62.19 -24.84 -3.95
C ARG A 209 -62.14 -25.67 -2.67
N ARG A 210 -61.61 -25.12 -1.58
CA ARG A 210 -62.17 -25.29 -0.23
C ARG A 210 -62.07 -24.00 0.60
N VAL A 211 -63.19 -23.64 1.20
CA VAL A 211 -63.44 -22.52 2.12
C VAL A 211 -63.78 -23.10 3.50
N SER A 212 -63.31 -22.46 4.59
CA SER A 212 -64.05 -22.24 5.87
C SER A 212 -63.12 -21.51 6.85
N LEU A 213 -63.41 -20.25 7.25
CA LEU A 213 -64.40 -19.73 8.22
C LEU A 213 -63.93 -19.82 9.69
N MET A 214 -63.71 -18.67 10.36
CA MET A 214 -64.41 -18.18 11.58
C MET A 214 -63.89 -16.74 11.91
N ILE A 215 -64.73 -15.70 11.80
CA ILE A 215 -65.52 -14.95 12.82
C ILE A 215 -64.77 -13.73 13.41
N ASN A 216 -65.43 -12.58 13.25
CA ASN A 216 -65.08 -11.22 13.70
C ASN A 216 -65.12 -11.06 15.23
N ASP A 217 -64.46 -10.03 15.76
CA ASP A 217 -65.16 -9.02 16.57
C ASP A 217 -64.37 -7.69 16.65
N GLU A 218 -65.13 -6.61 16.59
CA GLU A 218 -64.74 -5.20 16.66
C GLU A 218 -64.62 -4.74 18.11
N THR A 219 -63.76 -3.75 18.40
CA THR A 219 -64.09 -2.64 19.32
C THR A 219 -63.24 -1.42 19.00
N GLU A 220 -63.94 -0.33 18.66
CA GLU A 220 -63.48 1.05 18.58
C GLU A 220 -63.12 1.59 19.98
N GLU A 221 -62.19 2.55 20.08
CA GLU A 221 -62.40 3.75 20.90
C GLU A 221 -61.35 4.85 20.60
N SER A 222 -61.88 6.08 20.54
CA SER A 222 -61.28 7.35 20.18
C SER A 222 -60.53 8.06 21.32
N SER A 223 -59.47 8.82 21.03
CA SER A 223 -59.32 10.21 21.55
C SER A 223 -58.18 10.97 20.87
N CYS A 224 -58.26 12.30 20.93
CA CYS A 224 -57.62 13.25 20.05
C CYS A 224 -56.41 13.97 20.70
N ASN A 225 -55.42 14.32 19.85
CA ASN A 225 -54.45 15.42 19.94
C ASN A 225 -53.59 15.59 21.20
N GLU A 226 -52.26 15.53 21.01
CA GLU A 226 -51.41 16.70 21.22
C GLU A 226 -50.08 16.56 20.44
N LYS A 227 -49.65 17.68 19.84
CA LYS A 227 -48.46 17.79 19.00
C LYS A 227 -47.21 17.87 19.88
N SER A 228 -46.26 16.96 19.69
CA SER A 228 -44.85 17.19 20.03
C SER A 228 -43.98 16.79 18.85
N ALA A 229 -43.42 17.79 18.19
CA ALA A 229 -42.44 17.62 17.14
C ALA A 229 -41.12 17.10 17.72
N SER A 230 -40.63 15.98 17.20
CA SER A 230 -39.24 15.55 17.27
C SER A 230 -38.92 14.73 16.01
N PRO A 231 -37.65 14.69 15.57
CA PRO A 231 -37.28 14.76 14.16
C PRO A 231 -37.53 13.44 13.43
N LYS A 232 -37.98 13.57 12.18
CA LYS A 232 -38.05 12.46 11.24
C LYS A 232 -36.65 11.86 11.10
N ASN A 233 -36.49 10.61 11.53
CA ASN A 233 -35.46 9.73 11.02
C ASN A 233 -35.58 9.73 9.51
N HIS A 234 -34.65 10.41 8.84
CA HIS A 234 -34.42 10.20 7.43
C HIS A 234 -33.84 8.79 7.28
N SER A 235 -34.71 7.83 7.02
CA SER A 235 -34.30 6.57 6.43
C SER A 235 -33.70 6.90 5.06
N PHE A 236 -32.38 6.77 4.95
CA PHE A 236 -31.70 6.78 3.67
C PHE A 236 -32.32 5.70 2.75
N PRO A 237 -32.50 5.95 1.45
CA PRO A 237 -33.00 4.94 0.53
C PRO A 237 -32.02 3.76 0.50
N LYS A 238 -32.49 2.54 0.70
CA LYS A 238 -31.72 1.33 0.33
C LYS A 238 -31.71 1.27 -1.20
N ASP A 239 -30.59 1.61 -1.81
CA ASP A 239 -30.45 1.67 -3.27
C ASP A 239 -30.10 0.29 -3.92
N CYS A 240 -29.83 -0.77 -3.14
CA CYS A 240 -29.58 -2.15 -3.63
C CYS A 240 -30.72 -3.11 -3.26
N ASN A 241 -31.25 -3.86 -4.23
CA ASN A 241 -32.23 -4.95 -4.03
C ASN A 241 -31.54 -6.29 -3.67
N CYS A 242 -30.46 -6.23 -2.91
CA CYS A 242 -29.51 -7.31 -2.75
C CYS A 242 -29.74 -7.96 -1.39
N ASP A 243 -30.11 -9.23 -1.38
CA ASP A 243 -30.34 -9.99 -0.17
C ASP A 243 -28.99 -10.40 0.47
N ASP A 244 -29.00 -10.75 1.76
CA ASP A 244 -27.78 -11.08 2.52
C ASP A 244 -27.01 -12.31 1.95
N GLY A 245 -27.65 -13.12 1.09
CA GLY A 245 -27.04 -14.27 0.43
C GLY A 245 -26.49 -14.00 -0.97
N ASP A 246 -26.65 -12.79 -1.49
CA ASP A 246 -26.17 -12.45 -2.83
C ASP A 246 -24.65 -12.23 -2.83
N ARG A 247 -24.01 -12.59 -3.94
CA ARG A 247 -22.55 -12.66 -4.04
C ARG A 247 -22.03 -12.12 -5.37
N PHE A 248 -20.81 -11.59 -5.35
CA PHE A 248 -20.10 -11.28 -6.58
C PHE A 248 -19.43 -12.55 -7.15
N ASN A 249 -20.19 -13.32 -7.92
CA ASN A 249 -19.81 -14.66 -8.38
C ASN A 249 -18.46 -14.74 -9.10
N LEU A 250 -18.09 -13.70 -9.87
CA LEU A 250 -16.80 -13.69 -10.56
C LEU A 250 -15.64 -13.56 -9.59
N LEU A 251 -15.76 -12.63 -8.63
CA LEU A 251 -14.74 -12.46 -7.60
C LEU A 251 -14.62 -13.73 -6.76
N ASP A 252 -15.73 -14.30 -6.30
CA ASP A 252 -15.73 -15.57 -5.53
C ASP A 252 -15.08 -16.73 -6.31
N ALA A 253 -15.35 -16.83 -7.62
CA ALA A 253 -14.71 -17.83 -8.46
C ALA A 253 -13.19 -17.63 -8.56
N VAL A 254 -12.71 -16.40 -8.73
CA VAL A 254 -11.27 -16.11 -8.77
C VAL A 254 -10.61 -16.35 -7.42
N MET A 255 -11.25 -15.92 -6.32
CA MET A 255 -10.74 -16.10 -4.95
C MET A 255 -10.50 -17.57 -4.60
N SER A 256 -11.30 -18.48 -5.15
CA SER A 256 -11.14 -19.92 -4.90
C SER A 256 -9.80 -20.51 -5.36
N TYR A 257 -9.01 -19.81 -6.18
CA TYR A 257 -7.69 -20.25 -6.65
C TYR A 257 -6.52 -19.66 -5.85
N ILE A 258 -6.77 -18.80 -4.86
CA ILE A 258 -5.73 -18.25 -3.97
C ILE A 258 -4.98 -19.36 -3.23
N GLU A 259 -5.64 -20.49 -2.97
CA GLU A 259 -5.07 -21.62 -2.24
C GLU A 259 -4.48 -22.72 -3.14
N SER A 260 -4.34 -22.47 -4.45
CA SER A 260 -3.73 -23.46 -5.35
C SER A 260 -2.28 -23.77 -4.95
N ALA A 261 -1.87 -25.02 -5.14
CA ALA A 261 -0.50 -25.45 -4.90
C ALA A 261 0.49 -24.89 -5.95
N ASP A 262 0.00 -24.45 -7.11
CA ASP A 262 0.81 -23.83 -8.16
C ASP A 262 0.85 -22.31 -7.96
N SER A 263 2.03 -21.78 -7.62
CA SER A 263 2.23 -20.35 -7.40
C SER A 263 1.90 -19.51 -8.62
N THR A 264 2.03 -20.05 -9.84
CA THR A 264 1.65 -19.33 -11.06
C THR A 264 0.15 -19.12 -11.15
N ILE A 265 -0.65 -20.07 -10.69
CA ILE A 265 -2.11 -19.98 -10.62
C ILE A 265 -2.52 -18.95 -9.58
N VAL A 266 -1.87 -18.95 -8.42
CA VAL A 266 -2.10 -17.95 -7.36
C VAL A 266 -1.83 -16.54 -7.88
N VAL A 267 -0.72 -16.31 -8.62
CA VAL A 267 -0.45 -14.98 -9.22
C VAL A 267 -1.56 -14.56 -10.18
N ARG A 268 -2.05 -15.46 -11.04
CA ARG A 268 -3.16 -15.16 -11.96
C ARG A 268 -4.46 -14.84 -11.22
N ALA A 269 -4.73 -15.53 -10.11
CA ALA A 269 -5.86 -15.22 -9.26
C ALA A 269 -5.72 -13.82 -8.65
N CYS A 270 -4.54 -13.50 -8.12
CA CYS A 270 -4.24 -12.20 -7.55
C CYS A 270 -4.37 -11.05 -8.58
N GLU A 271 -3.89 -11.24 -9.81
CA GLU A 271 -4.07 -10.31 -10.93
C GLU A 271 -5.56 -10.10 -11.24
N GLY A 272 -6.33 -11.18 -11.33
CA GLY A 272 -7.77 -11.12 -11.58
C GLY A 272 -8.54 -10.38 -10.47
N ILE A 273 -8.21 -10.64 -9.20
CA ILE A 273 -8.82 -9.95 -8.05
C ILE A 273 -8.53 -8.45 -8.10
N LEU A 274 -7.26 -8.06 -8.34
CA LEU A 274 -6.91 -6.63 -8.43
C LEU A 274 -7.72 -5.93 -9.51
N ILE A 275 -7.83 -6.52 -10.71
CA ILE A 275 -8.66 -5.94 -11.78
C ILE A 275 -10.10 -5.72 -11.32
N LEU A 276 -10.69 -6.66 -10.58
CA LEU A 276 -12.07 -6.58 -10.13
C LEU A 276 -12.27 -5.59 -8.98
N VAL A 277 -11.32 -5.50 -8.06
CA VAL A 277 -11.37 -4.58 -6.92
C VAL A 277 -11.17 -3.13 -7.36
N SER A 278 -10.34 -2.89 -8.38
CA SER A 278 -10.04 -1.56 -8.94
C SER A 278 -11.18 -0.93 -9.76
N LEU A 279 -12.32 -1.61 -9.92
CA LEU A 279 -13.45 -1.10 -10.71
C LEU A 279 -14.16 0.05 -9.98
N LYS A 280 -14.21 1.23 -10.61
CA LYS A 280 -14.80 2.44 -10.01
C LYS A 280 -16.32 2.43 -10.01
N GLU A 281 -16.91 1.60 -10.87
CA GLU A 281 -18.34 1.48 -11.11
C GLU A 281 -19.04 0.54 -10.11
N LEU A 282 -18.28 -0.06 -9.20
CA LEU A 282 -18.81 -0.82 -8.07
C LEU A 282 -19.61 0.11 -7.15
N ASP A 283 -20.86 -0.23 -6.90
CA ASP A 283 -21.65 0.45 -5.87
C ASP A 283 -21.24 -0.08 -4.49
N ASN A 284 -20.61 0.79 -3.71
CA ASN A 284 -20.14 0.44 -2.36
C ASN A 284 -21.27 0.16 -1.36
N HIS A 285 -22.52 0.48 -1.72
CA HIS A 285 -23.70 0.12 -0.93
C HIS A 285 -24.29 -1.24 -1.33
N CYS A 286 -23.66 -1.95 -2.28
CA CYS A 286 -24.11 -3.25 -2.71
C CYS A 286 -23.73 -4.34 -1.71
N ASN A 287 -24.73 -4.96 -1.09
CA ASN A 287 -24.52 -6.07 -0.13
C ASN A 287 -23.72 -7.23 -0.74
N ALA A 288 -23.96 -7.56 -2.01
CA ALA A 288 -23.27 -8.68 -2.67
C ALA A 288 -21.77 -8.42 -2.87
N ILE A 289 -21.41 -7.19 -3.22
CA ILE A 289 -20.00 -6.75 -3.35
C ILE A 289 -19.35 -6.72 -1.97
N ASN A 290 -20.01 -6.13 -0.99
CA ASN A 290 -19.52 -6.02 0.38
C ASN A 290 -19.29 -7.40 1.02
N ALA A 291 -20.18 -8.37 0.77
CA ALA A 291 -20.03 -9.74 1.24
C ALA A 291 -18.77 -10.42 0.66
N SER A 292 -18.55 -10.31 -0.66
CA SER A 292 -17.35 -10.85 -1.31
C SER A 292 -16.06 -10.13 -0.90
N PHE A 293 -16.09 -8.80 -0.71
CA PHE A 293 -14.93 -8.04 -0.21
C PHE A 293 -14.59 -8.36 1.25
N THR A 294 -15.60 -8.61 2.07
CA THR A 294 -15.41 -9.05 3.45
C THR A 294 -14.70 -10.39 3.50
N GLU A 295 -15.17 -11.35 2.70
CA GLU A 295 -14.54 -12.66 2.60
C GLU A 295 -13.10 -12.59 2.05
N LEU A 296 -12.87 -11.78 1.00
CA LEU A 296 -11.53 -11.52 0.48
C LEU A 296 -10.59 -11.02 1.58
N SER A 297 -11.03 -10.01 2.34
CA SER A 297 -10.22 -9.40 3.40
C SER A 297 -9.86 -10.41 4.48
N HIS A 298 -10.80 -11.29 4.85
CA HIS A 298 -10.52 -12.37 5.80
C HIS A 298 -9.54 -13.40 5.25
N ILE A 299 -9.68 -13.83 3.99
CA ILE A 299 -8.74 -14.79 3.36
C ILE A 299 -7.34 -14.20 3.33
N ILE A 300 -7.18 -12.95 2.90
CA ILE A 300 -5.86 -12.30 2.82
C ILE A 300 -5.28 -12.04 4.21
N GLY A 301 -6.09 -11.60 5.17
CA GLY A 301 -5.68 -11.44 6.57
C GLY A 301 -5.15 -12.75 7.16
N GLU A 302 -5.89 -13.84 7.00
CA GLU A 302 -5.48 -15.17 7.48
C GLU A 302 -4.19 -15.66 6.80
N LYS A 303 -4.03 -15.43 5.49
CA LYS A 303 -2.76 -15.75 4.79
C LYS A 303 -1.59 -14.96 5.35
N LEU A 304 -1.77 -13.66 5.60
CA LEU A 304 -0.72 -12.83 6.21
C LEU A 304 -0.33 -13.35 7.59
N PHE A 305 -1.31 -13.71 8.42
CA PHE A 305 -1.08 -14.29 9.75
C PHE A 305 -0.28 -15.59 9.69
N LEU A 306 -0.73 -16.55 8.89
CA LEU A 306 -0.08 -17.86 8.76
C LEU A 306 1.33 -17.74 8.19
N CYS A 307 1.54 -16.84 7.22
CA CYS A 307 2.86 -16.59 6.66
C CYS A 307 3.79 -15.94 7.70
N ALA A 308 3.31 -14.98 8.49
CA ALA A 308 4.09 -14.34 9.55
C ALA A 308 4.46 -15.34 10.65
N GLU A 309 3.54 -16.22 11.07
CA GLU A 309 3.80 -17.25 12.10
C GLU A 309 4.81 -18.29 11.63
N SER A 310 4.92 -18.51 10.32
CA SER A 310 5.85 -19.49 9.75
C SER A 310 7.31 -19.02 9.71
N ILE A 311 7.60 -17.74 9.97
CA ILE A 311 8.95 -17.19 9.92
C ILE A 311 9.76 -17.73 11.10
N PRO A 312 10.92 -18.38 10.89
CA PRO A 312 11.74 -18.87 11.98
C PRO A 312 12.39 -17.73 12.78
N ASP A 313 12.28 -17.79 14.11
CA ASP A 313 12.86 -16.79 15.03
C ASP A 313 14.40 -16.84 15.11
N ASP A 314 15.02 -17.91 14.60
CA ASP A 314 16.48 -18.13 14.57
C ASP A 314 17.16 -17.63 13.27
N MET A 315 16.40 -16.92 12.43
CA MET A 315 16.89 -16.34 11.18
C MET A 315 17.91 -15.21 11.43
N GLU A 316 18.94 -15.12 10.57
CA GLU A 316 19.94 -14.05 10.65
C GLU A 316 19.31 -12.67 10.32
N LEU A 317 19.63 -11.66 11.12
CA LEU A 317 19.02 -10.32 10.99
C LEU A 317 19.35 -9.65 9.66
N SER A 318 20.57 -9.83 9.14
CA SER A 318 21.00 -9.30 7.84
C SER A 318 20.19 -9.87 6.68
N ASP A 319 19.82 -11.15 6.74
CA ASP A 319 19.02 -11.79 5.70
C ASP A 319 17.61 -11.17 5.63
N ILE A 320 17.06 -10.71 6.76
CA ILE A 320 15.75 -10.03 6.81
C ILE A 320 15.86 -8.66 6.12
N GLU A 321 16.91 -7.91 6.43
CA GLU A 321 17.14 -6.56 5.89
C GLU A 321 17.33 -6.58 4.37
N GLU A 322 18.18 -7.49 3.88
CA GLU A 322 18.55 -7.59 2.47
C GLU A 322 17.45 -8.20 1.58
N CYS A 323 16.48 -8.91 2.17
CA CYS A 323 15.43 -9.59 1.42
C CYS A 323 14.48 -8.59 0.72
N ASN A 324 14.62 -8.39 -0.59
CA ASN A 324 13.73 -7.51 -1.35
C ASN A 324 12.85 -8.32 -2.29
N VAL A 325 11.54 -8.20 -2.10
CA VAL A 325 10.55 -9.02 -2.80
C VAL A 325 9.38 -8.13 -3.22
N THR A 326 8.80 -8.43 -4.37
CA THR A 326 7.53 -7.86 -4.82
C THR A 326 6.58 -8.99 -5.17
N TRP A 327 5.28 -8.80 -4.91
CA TRP A 327 4.30 -9.82 -5.26
C TRP A 327 4.30 -10.08 -6.78
N GLY A 328 3.94 -11.30 -7.18
CA GLY A 328 3.96 -11.72 -8.59
C GLY A 328 5.34 -12.08 -9.16
N LEU A 329 6.43 -11.75 -8.46
CA LEU A 329 7.79 -12.15 -8.81
C LEU A 329 8.33 -13.14 -7.78
N PHE A 330 7.90 -14.40 -7.87
CA PHE A 330 8.53 -15.46 -7.09
C PHE A 330 10.00 -15.59 -7.52
N PRO A 331 10.97 -15.50 -6.59
CA PRO A 331 12.36 -15.67 -6.92
C PRO A 331 12.55 -17.06 -7.53
N LYS A 332 12.96 -17.10 -8.81
CA LYS A 332 13.44 -18.33 -9.43
C LYS A 332 14.76 -18.64 -8.74
N ASP A 333 14.85 -19.78 -8.06
CA ASP A 333 16.03 -20.33 -7.35
C ASP A 333 17.34 -19.55 -7.58
N ASP A 334 17.51 -18.42 -6.89
CA ASP A 334 18.75 -17.65 -6.87
C ASP A 334 19.62 -18.16 -5.72
N HIS A 335 20.93 -18.24 -5.96
CA HIS A 335 21.93 -19.02 -5.22
C HIS A 335 22.17 -18.67 -3.73
N HIS A 336 21.43 -17.73 -3.12
CA HIS A 336 21.58 -17.36 -1.71
C HIS A 336 20.50 -18.07 -0.87
N HIS A 337 20.77 -19.32 -0.52
CA HIS A 337 19.88 -20.12 0.32
C HIS A 337 20.20 -19.85 1.79
N PHE A 338 19.28 -19.23 2.53
CA PHE A 338 19.36 -19.03 3.97
C PHE A 338 18.12 -19.61 4.65
N ILE A 339 18.23 -19.89 5.96
CA ILE A 339 17.16 -20.51 6.76
C ILE A 339 15.95 -19.57 6.79
N GLY A 340 14.75 -20.07 6.53
CA GLY A 340 13.54 -19.24 6.57
C GLY A 340 13.29 -18.37 5.33
N ARG A 341 14.17 -18.39 4.31
CA ARG A 341 14.04 -17.56 3.09
C ARG A 341 12.68 -17.66 2.43
N TYR A 342 12.16 -18.87 2.25
CA TYR A 342 10.88 -19.08 1.58
C TYR A 342 9.74 -18.48 2.40
N GLN A 343 9.75 -18.68 3.72
CA GLN A 343 8.76 -18.17 4.66
C GLN A 343 8.74 -16.64 4.69
N LEU A 344 9.91 -16.00 4.82
CA LEU A 344 10.03 -14.54 4.75
C LEU A 344 9.59 -13.99 3.39
N THR A 345 10.05 -14.59 2.29
CA THR A 345 9.67 -14.17 0.93
C THR A 345 8.17 -14.30 0.72
N SER A 346 7.57 -15.38 1.20
CA SER A 346 6.13 -15.61 1.10
C SER A 346 5.34 -14.56 1.88
N PHE A 347 5.75 -14.27 3.11
CA PHE A 347 5.15 -13.21 3.92
C PHE A 347 5.27 -11.83 3.24
N LEU A 348 6.46 -11.43 2.79
CA LEU A 348 6.68 -10.14 2.14
C LEU A 348 5.93 -10.01 0.80
N CYS A 349 5.78 -11.10 0.04
CA CYS A 349 4.91 -11.15 -1.15
C CYS A 349 3.45 -10.87 -0.80
N TRP A 350 2.91 -11.56 0.22
CA TRP A 350 1.53 -11.35 0.64
C TRP A 350 1.31 -9.96 1.23
N LEU A 351 2.29 -9.41 1.94
CA LEU A 351 2.26 -8.04 2.45
C LEU A 351 2.24 -7.02 1.32
N ASP A 352 3.10 -7.15 0.31
CA ASP A 352 3.10 -6.25 -0.87
C ASP A 352 1.81 -6.40 -1.69
N TYR A 353 1.22 -7.60 -1.77
CA TYR A 353 -0.09 -7.79 -2.41
C TYR A 353 -1.24 -7.14 -1.62
N ALA A 354 -1.27 -7.28 -0.29
CA ALA A 354 -2.24 -6.62 0.57
C ALA A 354 -2.11 -5.09 0.48
N ASP A 355 -0.89 -4.56 0.47
CA ASP A 355 -0.60 -3.14 0.27
C ASP A 355 -1.09 -2.61 -1.09
N CYS A 356 -1.07 -3.45 -2.13
CA CYS A 356 -1.72 -3.13 -3.41
C CYS A 356 -3.25 -3.12 -3.29
N LEU A 357 -3.87 -4.15 -2.70
CA LEU A 357 -5.32 -4.26 -2.59
C LEU A 357 -5.96 -3.08 -1.84
N VAL A 358 -5.34 -2.68 -0.73
CA VAL A 358 -5.82 -1.59 0.13
C VAL A 358 -5.87 -0.25 -0.61
N LYS A 359 -4.99 -0.01 -1.59
CA LYS A 359 -4.99 1.22 -2.40
C LYS A 359 -6.11 1.28 -3.42
N GLU A 360 -6.67 0.14 -3.81
CA GLU A 360 -7.63 0.05 -4.89
C GLU A 360 -9.07 0.32 -4.41
N ASN A 361 -9.42 -0.06 -3.18
CA ASN A 361 -10.77 0.15 -2.64
C ASN A 361 -10.81 0.36 -1.11
N TYR A 362 -11.52 1.40 -0.66
CA TYR A 362 -11.59 1.77 0.75
C TYR A 362 -12.32 0.74 1.64
N LEU A 363 -13.29 0.00 1.10
CA LEU A 363 -14.00 -1.04 1.87
C LEU A 363 -13.06 -2.18 2.28
N ILE A 364 -12.13 -2.52 1.37
CA ILE A 364 -11.07 -3.48 1.66
C ILE A 364 -10.03 -2.82 2.56
N ALA A 365 -9.67 -1.56 2.31
CA ALA A 365 -8.73 -0.83 3.16
C ALA A 365 -9.11 -0.87 4.65
N ASP A 366 -10.36 -0.55 4.97
CA ASP A 366 -10.85 -0.49 6.35
C ASP A 366 -10.76 -1.86 7.06
N LEU A 367 -11.29 -2.92 6.42
CA LEU A 367 -11.33 -4.25 7.04
C LEU A 367 -9.98 -4.97 7.01
N LEU A 368 -9.30 -4.96 5.85
CA LEU A 368 -7.99 -5.61 5.71
C LEU A 368 -6.92 -4.89 6.54
N GLY A 369 -6.98 -3.56 6.66
CA GLY A 369 -6.11 -2.79 7.55
C GLY A 369 -6.29 -3.18 9.02
N MET A 370 -7.54 -3.27 9.48
CA MET A 370 -7.86 -3.76 10.83
C MET A 370 -7.33 -5.18 11.06
N LEU A 371 -7.56 -6.10 10.12
CA LEU A 371 -7.07 -7.48 10.23
C LEU A 371 -5.53 -7.55 10.21
N PHE A 372 -4.88 -6.72 9.41
CA PHE A 372 -3.42 -6.60 9.40
C PHE A 372 -2.89 -6.17 10.78
N ARG A 373 -3.49 -5.15 11.41
CA ARG A 373 -3.14 -4.72 12.76
C ARG A 373 -3.33 -5.83 13.78
N GLU A 374 -4.54 -6.40 13.86
CA GLU A 374 -4.89 -7.40 14.88
C GLU A 374 -4.13 -8.71 14.73
N GLN A 375 -3.89 -9.17 13.49
CA GLN A 375 -3.31 -10.48 13.24
C GLN A 375 -1.79 -10.44 13.09
N VAL A 376 -1.24 -9.46 12.36
CA VAL A 376 0.20 -9.39 12.11
C VAL A 376 0.90 -8.56 13.18
N LEU A 377 0.42 -7.35 13.45
CA LEU A 377 1.12 -6.45 14.38
C LEU A 377 0.96 -6.89 15.83
N GLU A 378 -0.28 -7.02 16.32
CA GLU A 378 -0.58 -7.29 17.73
C GLU A 378 -0.35 -8.76 18.13
N LYS A 379 -0.77 -9.73 17.30
CA LYS A 379 -0.68 -11.16 17.66
C LYS A 379 0.67 -11.81 17.34
N ASN A 380 1.43 -11.28 16.38
CA ASN A 380 2.67 -11.90 15.92
C ASN A 380 3.91 -11.04 16.23
N LEU A 381 3.94 -9.77 15.83
CA LEU A 381 5.13 -8.93 16.01
C LEU A 381 5.29 -8.41 17.45
N GLU A 382 4.21 -7.98 18.11
CA GLU A 382 4.28 -7.40 19.45
C GLU A 382 4.84 -8.35 20.53
N PRO A 383 4.47 -9.64 20.59
CA PRO A 383 5.10 -10.59 21.52
C PRO A 383 6.61 -10.75 21.31
N ASN A 384 7.04 -10.72 20.04
CA ASN A 384 8.45 -10.79 19.67
C ASN A 384 9.22 -9.54 20.10
N LEU A 385 8.58 -8.37 20.03
CA LEU A 385 9.16 -7.09 20.47
C LEU A 385 9.35 -7.00 21.99
N LEU A 386 8.39 -7.49 22.77
CA LEU A 386 8.36 -7.29 24.22
C LEU A 386 8.99 -8.42 25.05
N GLU A 387 8.87 -9.69 24.62
CA GLU A 387 9.13 -10.83 25.52
C GLU A 387 10.05 -11.92 24.94
N LEU A 388 9.96 -12.24 23.65
CA LEU A 388 10.58 -13.46 23.09
C LEU A 388 11.96 -13.23 22.45
N ASN A 389 12.06 -12.29 21.50
CA ASN A 389 13.28 -12.03 20.74
C ASN A 389 13.28 -10.58 20.20
N GLY A 390 13.60 -9.63 21.10
CA GLY A 390 13.55 -8.20 20.82
C GLY A 390 14.27 -7.78 19.52
N PRO A 391 15.55 -8.18 19.30
CA PRO A 391 16.27 -7.82 18.08
C PRO A 391 15.58 -8.31 16.79
N PHE A 392 15.11 -9.56 16.76
CA PHE A 392 14.39 -10.12 15.61
C PHE A 392 13.08 -9.35 15.35
N GLY A 393 12.27 -9.14 16.41
CA GLY A 393 11.02 -8.39 16.33
C GLY A 393 11.22 -6.98 15.77
N LEU A 394 12.26 -6.28 16.23
CA LEU A 394 12.59 -4.91 15.78
C LEU A 394 13.00 -4.87 14.31
N VAL A 395 13.87 -5.77 13.87
CA VAL A 395 14.32 -5.83 12.47
C VAL A 395 13.18 -6.23 11.54
N LEU A 396 12.37 -7.22 11.92
CA LEU A 396 11.21 -7.65 11.13
C LEU A 396 10.17 -6.53 11.03
N THR A 397 9.90 -5.80 12.13
CA THR A 397 8.98 -4.65 12.14
C THR A 397 9.52 -3.52 11.26
N ALA A 398 10.81 -3.21 11.36
CA ALA A 398 11.46 -2.23 10.49
C ALA A 398 11.34 -2.62 9.01
N LYS A 399 11.50 -3.91 8.69
CA LYS A 399 11.35 -4.43 7.33
C LYS A 399 9.92 -4.30 6.81
N VAL A 400 8.92 -4.66 7.63
CA VAL A 400 7.49 -4.51 7.30
C VAL A 400 7.16 -3.05 7.00
N ILE A 401 7.61 -2.11 7.86
CA ILE A 401 7.36 -0.67 7.67
C ILE A 401 7.98 -0.15 6.36
N LYS A 402 9.21 -0.59 6.04
CA LYS A 402 9.89 -0.21 4.78
C LYS A 402 9.22 -0.78 3.53
N GLN A 403 8.57 -1.94 3.65
CA GLN A 403 7.89 -2.62 2.55
C GLN A 403 6.55 -1.94 2.19
N ILE A 404 5.84 -1.41 3.18
CA ILE A 404 4.52 -0.77 3.03
C ILE A 404 4.63 0.55 2.29
N LYS A 405 3.68 0.80 1.38
CA LYS A 405 3.61 2.04 0.57
C LYS A 405 2.23 2.71 0.62
N SER A 406 1.19 2.04 1.12
CA SER A 406 -0.16 2.58 1.32
C SER A 406 -0.21 3.48 2.55
N GLU A 407 -0.98 4.58 2.49
CA GLU A 407 -1.16 5.45 3.65
C GLU A 407 -2.04 4.76 4.71
N GLU A 408 -2.94 3.90 4.26
CA GLU A 408 -3.92 3.17 5.05
C GLU A 408 -3.25 2.13 5.98
N LEU A 409 -2.33 1.29 5.47
CA LEU A 409 -1.59 0.36 6.33
C LEU A 409 -0.59 1.08 7.25
N LEU A 410 -0.02 2.21 6.82
CA LEU A 410 0.83 3.03 7.69
C LEU A 410 0.03 3.65 8.85
N GLU A 411 -1.24 3.98 8.62
CA GLU A 411 -2.14 4.48 9.67
C GLU A 411 -2.49 3.39 10.69
N GLU A 412 -2.56 2.13 10.27
CA GLU A 412 -2.71 0.96 11.14
C GLU A 412 -1.45 0.73 11.99
N VAL A 413 -0.26 0.86 11.41
CA VAL A 413 1.02 0.85 12.15
C VAL A 413 1.07 1.98 13.18
N ALA A 414 0.64 3.20 12.81
CA ALA A 414 0.59 4.33 13.73
C ALA A 414 -0.39 4.09 14.88
N THR A 415 -1.54 3.46 14.60
CA THR A 415 -2.54 3.09 15.61
C THR A 415 -2.00 2.05 16.58
N TRP A 416 -1.25 1.07 16.09
CA TRP A 416 -0.60 0.07 16.93
C TRP A 416 0.51 0.66 17.81
N LEU A 417 1.41 1.46 17.24
CA LEU A 417 2.58 1.98 17.98
C LEU A 417 2.23 3.10 18.98
N VAL A 418 1.26 3.94 18.65
CA VAL A 418 0.96 5.19 19.39
C VAL A 418 -0.46 5.20 19.99
N GLY A 419 -1.38 4.37 19.48
CA GLY A 419 -2.80 4.42 19.85
C GLY A 419 -3.62 5.39 19.02
N THR A 420 -4.95 5.38 19.19
CA THR A 420 -5.90 6.26 18.48
C THR A 420 -5.94 7.68 19.06
N GLU A 421 -5.77 7.82 20.37
CA GLU A 421 -5.70 9.09 21.07
C GLU A 421 -4.27 9.31 21.57
N ILE A 422 -3.73 10.52 21.38
CA ILE A 422 -2.39 10.90 21.83
C ILE A 422 -2.46 11.15 23.35
N ASN A 423 -2.47 10.07 24.14
CA ASN A 423 -2.71 10.11 25.58
C ASN A 423 -1.41 10.15 26.42
N GLY A 424 -0.41 10.91 25.98
CA GLY A 424 0.82 11.15 26.73
C GLY A 424 1.96 10.19 26.41
N SER A 425 2.85 9.95 27.37
CA SER A 425 4.09 9.19 27.25
C SER A 425 3.91 7.68 27.05
N ASP A 426 2.72 7.15 27.35
CA ASP A 426 2.52 5.72 27.57
C ASP A 426 2.08 5.02 26.27
N CYS A 427 3.00 4.91 25.30
CA CYS A 427 2.78 4.18 24.06
C CYS A 427 3.91 3.18 23.77
N LEU A 428 3.61 2.14 22.97
CA LEU A 428 4.54 1.06 22.64
C LEU A 428 5.85 1.61 22.05
N LEU A 429 5.75 2.63 21.17
CA LEU A 429 6.93 3.27 20.59
C LEU A 429 7.86 3.88 21.65
N ASN A 430 7.30 4.58 22.64
CA ASN A 430 8.12 5.18 23.70
C ASN A 430 8.76 4.10 24.58
N ILE A 431 8.02 3.02 24.90
CA ILE A 431 8.55 1.87 25.66
C ILE A 431 9.75 1.24 24.93
N ILE A 432 9.65 1.04 23.62
CA ILE A 432 10.74 0.49 22.80
C ILE A 432 11.97 1.41 22.82
N ILE A 433 11.77 2.72 22.66
CA ILE A 433 12.86 3.70 22.64
C ILE A 433 13.51 3.82 24.02
N GLU A 434 12.73 3.82 25.10
CA GLU A 434 13.23 3.88 26.47
C GLU A 434 14.03 2.62 26.83
N ASN A 435 13.54 1.43 26.46
CA ASN A 435 14.25 0.17 26.67
C ASN A 435 15.63 0.17 25.98
N ALA A 436 15.73 0.76 24.79
CA ALA A 436 17.00 0.89 24.07
C ALA A 436 18.00 1.85 24.74
N GLN A 437 17.58 2.74 25.64
CA GLN A 437 18.52 3.60 26.37
C GLN A 437 19.37 2.81 27.36
N ASP A 438 18.80 1.77 27.97
CA ASP A 438 19.46 0.96 29.00
C ASP A 438 19.94 -0.41 28.47
N ASN A 439 19.49 -0.82 27.28
CA ASN A 439 19.84 -2.11 26.68
C ASN A 439 20.61 -1.98 25.35
N SER A 440 21.92 -2.26 25.40
CA SER A 440 22.80 -2.19 24.23
C SER A 440 22.53 -3.25 23.16
N GLU A 441 21.88 -4.37 23.51
CA GLU A 441 21.63 -5.48 22.56
C GLU A 441 20.55 -5.14 21.53
N VAL A 442 19.61 -4.26 21.88
CA VAL A 442 18.50 -3.84 21.01
C VAL A 442 18.69 -2.44 20.45
N LEU A 443 19.70 -1.70 20.93
CA LEU A 443 19.90 -0.28 20.59
C LEU A 443 20.02 -0.05 19.08
N LEU A 444 20.83 -0.84 18.37
CA LEU A 444 21.02 -0.69 16.93
C LEU A 444 19.71 -0.96 16.18
N GLN A 445 19.01 -2.04 16.54
CA GLN A 445 17.75 -2.44 15.89
C GLN A 445 16.62 -1.45 16.18
N THR A 446 16.60 -0.84 17.36
CA THR A 446 15.67 0.25 17.67
C THR A 446 15.97 1.50 16.84
N LEU A 447 17.24 1.84 16.63
CA LEU A 447 17.61 2.94 15.73
C LEU A 447 17.18 2.64 14.28
N GLN A 448 17.38 1.41 13.80
CA GLN A 448 16.92 0.99 12.47
C GLN A 448 15.39 1.05 12.32
N LEU A 449 14.64 0.71 13.37
CA LEU A 449 13.19 0.87 13.42
C LEU A 449 12.78 2.35 13.34
N VAL A 450 13.41 3.22 14.13
CA VAL A 450 13.17 4.67 14.05
C VAL A 450 13.49 5.21 12.66
N GLU A 451 14.58 4.73 12.06
CA GLU A 451 14.95 5.08 10.70
C GLU A 451 13.88 4.64 9.67
N ALA A 452 13.33 3.44 9.81
CA ALA A 452 12.23 2.95 8.99
C ALA A 452 10.96 3.82 9.12
N LEU A 453 10.63 4.23 10.35
CA LEU A 453 9.51 5.15 10.61
C LEU A 453 9.71 6.54 9.98
N LEU A 454 10.96 7.01 9.88
CA LEU A 454 11.27 8.26 9.19
C LEU A 454 11.27 8.11 7.66
N GLU A 455 11.54 6.92 7.13
CA GLU A 455 11.43 6.68 5.69
C GLU A 455 9.97 6.75 5.20
N ASN A 456 9.02 6.30 6.02
CA ASN A 456 7.58 6.40 5.78
C ASN A 456 6.91 7.24 6.88
N PRO A 457 7.06 8.59 6.83
CA PRO A 457 6.66 9.45 7.93
C PRO A 457 5.13 9.47 8.11
N ASN A 458 4.70 9.36 9.35
CA ASN A 458 3.31 9.56 9.77
C ASN A 458 3.23 10.68 10.82
N GLU A 459 2.26 11.58 10.69
CA GLU A 459 2.14 12.78 11.54
C GLU A 459 1.95 12.42 13.02
N ARG A 460 1.12 11.41 13.32
CA ARG A 460 0.85 10.95 14.68
C ARG A 460 2.07 10.31 15.34
N ILE A 461 2.83 9.52 14.57
CA ILE A 461 4.09 8.94 15.03
C ILE A 461 5.10 10.04 15.36
N LEU A 462 5.34 11.00 14.44
CA LEU A 462 6.26 12.11 14.70
C LEU A 462 5.81 12.97 15.88
N HIS A 463 4.50 13.18 16.02
CA HIS A 463 3.96 13.94 17.14
C HIS A 463 4.24 13.26 18.48
N SER A 464 3.93 11.97 18.61
CA SER A 464 4.20 11.20 19.84
C SER A 464 5.70 11.07 20.14
N MET A 465 6.51 10.86 19.10
CA MET A 465 7.94 10.60 19.24
C MET A 465 8.76 11.87 19.54
N ILE A 466 8.31 13.04 19.06
CA ILE A 466 9.09 14.30 19.10
C ILE A 466 8.24 15.50 19.52
N PHE A 467 7.19 15.82 18.77
CA PHE A 467 6.57 17.15 18.87
C PHE A 467 5.79 17.38 20.16
N LEU A 468 5.29 16.31 20.80
CA LEU A 468 4.67 16.35 22.12
C LEU A 468 5.59 17.01 23.16
N TYR A 469 6.91 16.77 23.07
CA TYR A 469 7.91 17.26 24.02
C TYR A 469 8.45 18.64 23.62
N VAL A 470 8.72 18.81 22.32
CA VAL A 470 9.45 19.96 21.77
C VAL A 470 8.57 21.18 21.54
N ASN A 471 7.28 21.02 21.21
CA ASN A 471 6.39 22.14 20.88
C ASN A 471 6.10 23.08 22.06
N SER A 472 6.35 22.63 23.30
CA SER A 472 6.28 23.47 24.50
C SER A 472 7.32 24.60 24.51
N ARG A 473 8.38 24.47 23.69
CA ARG A 473 9.56 25.35 23.65
C ARG A 473 10.24 25.50 25.03
N GLY A 474 10.12 24.50 25.91
CA GLY A 474 10.68 24.54 27.27
C GLY A 474 12.22 24.58 27.33
N TYR A 475 12.91 24.30 26.22
CA TYR A 475 14.36 24.42 26.10
C TYR A 475 14.87 25.86 25.94
N TYR A 476 13.98 26.82 25.66
CA TYR A 476 14.35 28.20 25.38
C TYR A 476 14.30 29.06 26.65
N ASP A 477 15.41 29.71 27.01
CA ASP A 477 15.44 30.62 28.16
C ASP A 477 14.92 32.02 27.81
N SER A 478 13.64 32.25 28.05
CA SER A 478 13.05 33.59 27.88
C SER A 478 13.53 34.62 28.92
N ARG A 479 14.21 34.21 30.00
CA ARG A 479 14.63 35.11 31.09
C ARG A 479 15.90 35.90 30.74
N GLU A 480 16.75 35.40 29.84
CA GLU A 480 17.94 36.13 29.36
C GLU A 480 17.56 37.39 28.54
N ILE A 481 16.31 37.51 28.09
CA ILE A 481 15.84 38.56 27.17
C ILE A 481 15.34 39.81 27.89
N GLU A 482 15.04 39.75 29.20
CA GLU A 482 14.81 40.98 29.98
C GLU A 482 16.07 41.89 30.01
N SER A 483 17.23 41.40 29.55
CA SER A 483 18.47 42.17 29.39
C SER A 483 18.77 42.63 27.95
N TRP A 484 18.04 42.19 26.91
CA TRP A 484 18.30 42.52 25.50
C TRP A 484 16.98 42.68 24.71
N SER A 485 16.23 43.75 24.97
CA SER A 485 14.83 43.91 24.57
C SER A 485 14.54 44.40 23.14
N ASP A 486 15.45 44.26 22.17
CA ASP A 486 15.20 44.85 20.83
C ASP A 486 14.85 43.81 19.75
N GLU A 487 15.31 42.56 19.88
CA GLU A 487 15.13 41.54 18.83
C GLU A 487 13.87 40.68 19.03
N GLU A 488 13.53 40.31 20.28
CA GLU A 488 12.29 39.61 20.63
C GLU A 488 11.07 40.54 20.49
N GLU A 489 11.20 41.81 20.88
CA GLU A 489 10.16 42.82 20.72
C GLU A 489 9.87 43.11 19.23
N MET A 490 10.86 42.94 18.35
CA MET A 490 10.69 42.96 16.89
C MET A 490 10.07 41.66 16.33
N ARG A 491 10.17 40.52 17.02
CA ARG A 491 9.43 39.28 16.70
C ARG A 491 7.93 39.48 16.96
N GLU A 492 7.57 40.05 18.10
CA GLU A 492 6.17 40.32 18.46
C GLU A 492 5.56 41.52 17.71
N LYS A 493 6.28 42.64 17.49
CA LYS A 493 5.72 43.87 16.90
C LYS A 493 5.34 43.77 15.41
N ARG A 494 5.93 42.86 14.61
CA ARG A 494 5.58 42.73 13.17
C ARG A 494 4.37 41.83 12.90
N HIS A 495 3.77 41.23 13.92
CA HIS A 495 2.52 40.49 13.80
C HIS A 495 1.33 41.36 13.36
N GLY A 496 1.45 42.69 13.46
CA GLY A 496 0.39 43.65 13.10
C GLY A 496 0.46 44.27 11.71
N SER A 497 1.49 43.99 10.89
CA SER A 497 1.64 44.62 9.56
C SER A 497 1.62 43.57 8.46
N ALA A 498 0.42 43.30 7.96
CA ALA A 498 0.11 42.31 6.93
C ALA A 498 0.44 42.81 5.50
N GLU A 499 1.71 43.13 5.20
CA GLU A 499 2.12 43.50 3.83
C GLU A 499 3.40 42.80 3.31
N SER A 500 3.96 41.82 4.04
CA SER A 500 5.06 40.99 3.52
C SER A 500 4.77 39.51 3.76
N ALA A 501 5.07 38.66 2.76
CA ALA A 501 4.97 37.21 2.88
C ALA A 501 5.64 36.75 4.18
N VAL A 502 4.93 35.98 5.01
CA VAL A 502 5.37 35.58 6.34
C VAL A 502 6.58 34.65 6.20
N LYS A 503 7.80 35.21 6.14
CA LYS A 503 9.06 34.47 6.17
C LYS A 503 9.30 33.98 7.59
N SER A 504 9.40 32.66 7.78
CA SER A 504 9.71 32.06 9.08
C SER A 504 11.08 32.54 9.55
N ARG A 505 11.15 33.33 10.63
CA ARG A 505 12.43 33.85 11.13
C ARG A 505 13.26 32.79 11.84
N THR A 506 12.61 31.74 12.35
CA THR A 506 13.28 30.57 12.91
C THR A 506 14.12 29.86 11.84
N MET A 507 13.55 29.64 10.64
CA MET A 507 14.27 28.98 9.55
C MET A 507 15.11 29.93 8.70
N ALA A 508 14.81 31.23 8.73
CA ALA A 508 15.55 32.28 8.04
C ALA A 508 16.19 33.29 9.02
N PRO A 509 17.22 32.89 9.79
CA PRO A 509 17.91 33.80 10.71
C PRO A 509 18.64 34.94 9.98
N ASN A 510 18.86 36.06 10.67
CA ASN A 510 19.53 37.25 10.13
C ASN A 510 20.95 36.98 9.59
N ASN A 511 21.65 35.95 10.10
CA ASN A 511 23.01 35.62 9.71
C ASN A 511 23.22 34.11 9.57
N ILE A 512 22.72 33.54 8.46
CA ILE A 512 22.91 32.12 8.13
C ILE A 512 24.40 31.72 8.02
N LEU A 513 25.27 32.62 7.54
CA LEU A 513 26.71 32.35 7.43
C LEU A 513 27.34 32.08 8.80
N LYS A 514 26.85 32.71 9.87
CA LYS A 514 27.34 32.46 11.23
C LYS A 514 26.97 31.05 11.70
N VAL A 515 25.73 30.61 11.44
CA VAL A 515 25.28 29.23 11.73
C VAL A 515 26.14 28.21 10.97
N ILE A 516 26.36 28.43 9.68
CA ILE A 516 27.20 27.56 8.84
C ILE A 516 28.63 27.50 9.36
N ASN A 517 29.23 28.66 9.65
CA ASN A 517 30.59 28.73 10.17
C ASN A 517 30.72 28.06 11.54
N ASN A 518 29.69 28.14 12.39
CA ASN A 518 29.69 27.48 13.70
C ASN A 518 29.78 25.95 13.59
N PHE A 519 29.21 25.34 12.55
CA PHE A 519 29.37 23.92 12.26
C PHE A 519 30.71 23.62 11.55
N LEU A 520 31.03 24.33 10.47
CA LEU A 520 32.21 24.05 9.64
C LEU A 520 33.55 24.34 10.35
N LEU A 521 33.56 25.26 11.33
CA LEU A 521 34.75 25.65 12.09
C LEU A 521 34.76 25.09 13.51
N LEU A 522 33.87 24.14 13.82
CA LEU A 522 33.79 23.54 15.15
C LEU A 522 35.09 22.83 15.53
N LEU A 523 35.69 22.10 14.59
CA LEU A 523 36.95 21.40 14.75
C LEU A 523 38.10 22.26 14.18
N PRO A 524 39.21 22.42 14.92
CA PRO A 524 40.35 23.19 14.42
C PRO A 524 41.07 22.42 13.31
N ARG A 525 41.72 23.16 12.40
CA ARG A 525 42.35 22.61 11.19
C ARG A 525 43.34 21.47 11.44
N GLN A 526 44.00 21.43 12.60
CA GLN A 526 44.95 20.38 12.95
C GLN A 526 44.30 19.00 13.17
N LEU A 527 42.99 18.96 13.39
CA LEU A 527 42.21 17.74 13.57
C LEU A 527 41.34 17.40 12.36
N MET A 528 41.40 18.18 11.29
CA MET A 528 40.62 17.89 10.09
C MET A 528 41.41 17.00 9.13
N ALA A 529 40.72 16.05 8.51
CA ALA A 529 41.31 15.29 7.42
C ALA A 529 41.40 16.20 6.18
N GLU A 530 42.59 16.71 5.83
CA GLU A 530 42.78 17.43 4.56
C GLU A 530 42.31 16.57 3.38
N SER A 531 41.15 16.97 2.81
CA SER A 531 40.54 16.55 1.54
C SER A 531 40.89 15.13 1.05
N ALA A 532 40.41 14.11 1.78
CA ALA A 532 40.33 12.75 1.26
C ALA A 532 38.94 12.41 0.67
N GLY A 533 37.97 13.33 0.72
CA GLY A 533 36.55 13.07 0.44
C GLY A 533 35.85 14.08 -0.50
N THR A 534 34.52 13.95 -0.54
CA THR A 534 33.54 14.65 -1.38
C THR A 534 33.65 16.18 -1.33
N CYS A 535 33.35 16.84 -2.44
CA CYS A 535 33.34 18.30 -2.48
C CYS A 535 32.17 18.81 -1.63
N TYR A 536 32.33 19.93 -0.89
CA TYR A 536 31.23 20.52 -0.12
C TYR A 536 30.00 20.85 -1.00
N GLU A 537 30.20 21.06 -2.30
CA GLU A 537 29.11 21.23 -3.27
C GLU A 537 28.20 20.00 -3.40
N GLU A 538 28.73 18.78 -3.23
CA GLU A 538 27.94 17.54 -3.28
C GLU A 538 26.99 17.47 -2.07
N TYR A 539 27.46 17.82 -0.87
CA TYR A 539 26.61 17.94 0.33
C TYR A 539 25.44 18.92 0.12
N MET A 540 25.67 20.03 -0.57
CA MET A 540 24.61 21.00 -0.87
C MET A 540 23.58 20.45 -1.87
N GLN A 541 24.03 19.72 -2.89
CA GLN A 541 23.13 19.08 -3.86
C GLN A 541 22.29 17.99 -3.21
N ASP A 542 22.91 17.15 -2.37
CA ASP A 542 22.22 16.08 -1.65
C ASP A 542 21.22 16.64 -0.62
N ALA A 543 21.62 17.65 0.17
CA ALA A 543 20.72 18.33 1.10
C ALA A 543 19.52 18.96 0.36
N SER A 544 19.73 19.58 -0.80
CA SER A 544 18.66 20.14 -1.64
C SER A 544 17.70 19.05 -2.12
N ARG A 545 18.23 17.95 -2.67
CA ARG A 545 17.44 16.82 -3.15
C ARG A 545 16.63 16.18 -2.01
N HIS A 546 17.26 15.92 -0.88
CA HIS A 546 16.59 15.31 0.27
C HIS A 546 15.54 16.25 0.87
N TYR A 547 15.82 17.55 1.01
CA TYR A 547 14.84 18.49 1.55
C TYR A 547 13.61 18.61 0.65
N GLN A 548 13.78 18.66 -0.67
CA GLN A 548 12.66 18.63 -1.62
C GLN A 548 11.86 17.32 -1.54
N MET A 549 12.52 16.18 -1.33
CA MET A 549 11.85 14.90 -1.12
C MET A 549 10.99 14.94 0.15
N TRP A 550 11.52 15.46 1.25
CA TRP A 550 10.81 15.58 2.53
C TRP A 550 9.60 16.51 2.43
N ILE A 551 9.74 17.68 1.80
CA ILE A 551 8.60 18.59 1.54
C ILE A 551 7.48 17.86 0.79
N LYS A 552 7.83 17.06 -0.22
CA LYS A 552 6.84 16.26 -0.97
C LYS A 552 6.21 15.17 -0.13
N LYS A 553 6.99 14.45 0.69
CA LYS A 553 6.47 13.38 1.55
C LYS A 553 5.54 13.90 2.64
N THR A 554 5.88 15.05 3.24
CA THR A 554 5.14 15.62 4.38
C THR A 554 4.24 16.79 3.99
N TRP A 555 3.79 16.86 2.74
CA TRP A 555 3.04 18.01 2.24
C TRP A 555 1.66 18.16 2.90
N LYS A 556 1.07 17.04 3.35
CA LYS A 556 -0.22 17.00 4.05
C LYS A 556 -0.13 17.40 5.53
N PHE A 557 1.08 17.49 6.10
CA PHE A 557 1.26 17.69 7.53
C PHE A 557 1.07 19.15 7.89
N ASN A 558 0.50 19.41 9.06
CA ASN A 558 0.22 20.77 9.52
C ASN A 558 1.42 21.38 10.25
N TRP A 559 2.45 21.76 9.49
CA TRP A 559 3.66 22.37 10.04
C TRP A 559 3.40 23.78 10.62
N PRO A 560 3.88 24.09 11.84
CA PRO A 560 3.81 25.45 12.35
C PRO A 560 4.74 26.37 11.57
N VAL A 561 4.37 27.64 11.44
CA VAL A 561 5.12 28.64 10.66
C VAL A 561 6.36 29.14 11.42
N GLU A 562 6.26 29.30 12.74
CA GLU A 562 7.34 29.84 13.58
C GLU A 562 7.34 29.17 14.96
N ALA A 563 8.53 29.03 15.56
CA ALA A 563 8.67 28.52 16.91
C ALA A 563 8.37 29.66 17.90
N THR A 564 7.20 29.60 18.52
CA THR A 564 6.73 30.61 19.46
C THR A 564 6.48 29.98 20.82
N SER A 565 6.80 30.70 21.88
CA SER A 565 6.43 30.26 23.23
C SER A 565 4.91 30.43 23.40
N PRO A 566 4.20 29.46 24.02
CA PRO A 566 2.76 29.58 24.21
C PRO A 566 2.42 30.86 24.97
N VAL A 567 1.53 31.68 24.39
CA VAL A 567 1.11 32.96 24.99
C VAL A 567 0.53 32.67 26.37
N LYS A 568 1.18 33.18 27.42
CA LYS A 568 0.61 33.19 28.77
C LYS A 568 -0.78 33.82 28.68
N ARG A 569 -1.85 33.05 28.93
CA ARG A 569 -3.22 33.61 28.94
C ARG A 569 -3.20 34.85 29.84
N PRO A 570 -3.63 36.03 29.36
CA PRO A 570 -3.72 37.19 30.22
C PRO A 570 -4.68 36.83 31.36
N LYS A 571 -4.21 36.97 32.60
CA LYS A 571 -5.09 36.92 33.78
C LYS A 571 -6.23 37.89 33.52
N SER A 572 -7.43 37.37 33.28
CA SER A 572 -8.64 38.16 33.17
C SER A 572 -8.75 39.03 34.43
N PRO A 573 -8.80 40.37 34.33
CA PRO A 573 -9.14 41.18 35.48
C PRO A 573 -10.63 40.96 35.75
N VAL A 574 -11.01 40.96 37.02
CA VAL A 574 -12.36 40.81 37.59
C VAL A 574 -12.73 39.38 38.02
N ALA A 575 -12.40 39.07 39.28
CA ALA A 575 -13.41 38.97 40.33
C ALA A 575 -12.72 39.04 41.71
N SER A 576 -13.05 40.07 42.47
CA SER A 576 -12.76 40.23 43.88
C SER A 576 -13.39 39.11 44.71
N GLY A 577 -12.63 38.49 45.63
CA GLY A 577 -13.20 37.67 46.70
C GLY A 577 -12.29 36.55 47.19
N GLU A 578 -11.44 36.89 48.16
CA GLU A 578 -10.94 36.04 49.27
C GLU A 578 -10.91 34.50 49.08
N CYS A 579 -9.71 33.97 48.87
CA CYS A 579 -9.26 32.75 49.54
C CYS A 579 -7.72 32.73 49.58
N ASN A 580 -7.18 32.96 50.78
CA ASN A 580 -5.81 32.58 51.10
C ASN A 580 -5.83 31.09 51.44
N ASP A 581 -5.27 30.22 50.59
CA ASP A 581 -4.46 29.10 51.08
C ASP A 581 -3.57 28.54 49.95
N SER A 582 -2.31 28.30 50.32
CA SER A 582 -1.17 27.74 49.57
C SER A 582 -1.39 27.23 48.14
N GLY A 583 -1.27 28.12 47.15
CA GLY A 583 -0.89 27.77 45.78
C GLY A 583 0.63 27.91 45.63
N ILE A 584 1.39 26.88 46.00
CA ILE A 584 2.79 26.76 45.62
C ILE A 584 2.81 26.59 44.09
N SER A 585 3.59 27.44 43.44
CA SER A 585 3.85 27.48 42.00
C SER A 585 4.33 26.13 41.44
N GLU A 586 3.43 25.25 41.00
CA GLU A 586 3.82 23.97 40.36
C GLU A 586 4.31 24.15 38.90
N GLU A 587 4.16 25.32 38.28
CA GLU A 587 4.62 25.58 36.90
C GLU A 587 6.09 26.05 36.80
N MET A 588 6.80 26.28 37.92
CA MET A 588 8.12 26.94 37.91
C MET A 588 9.34 26.01 37.97
N ASP A 589 9.17 24.69 38.14
CA ASP A 589 10.29 23.73 38.35
C ASP A 589 10.26 22.47 37.48
N MET A 590 9.39 22.39 36.46
CA MET A 590 9.47 21.26 35.53
C MET A 590 10.66 21.45 34.59
N LYS A 591 11.73 20.69 34.84
CA LYS A 591 12.89 20.60 33.96
C LYS A 591 12.44 20.22 32.56
N PHE A 592 13.00 20.88 31.54
CA PHE A 592 12.72 20.52 30.16
C PHE A 592 13.11 19.06 29.91
N TYR A 593 12.22 18.32 29.25
CA TYR A 593 12.43 16.96 28.82
C TYR A 593 12.28 16.91 27.30
N GLU A 594 13.36 16.57 26.59
CA GLU A 594 13.42 16.51 25.14
C GLU A 594 12.67 15.32 24.53
N GLY A 595 12.19 14.40 25.37
CA GLY A 595 11.53 13.16 24.94
C GLY A 595 12.49 11.96 24.84
N PRO A 596 11.96 10.73 24.76
CA PRO A 596 12.78 9.51 24.73
C PRO A 596 13.76 9.47 23.56
N LEU A 597 13.32 9.85 22.35
CA LEU A 597 14.15 9.75 21.15
C LEU A 597 15.31 10.75 21.16
N LEU A 598 15.03 12.05 21.37
CA LEU A 598 16.07 13.08 21.35
C LEU A 598 17.07 12.86 22.49
N ARG A 599 16.61 12.42 23.67
CA ARG A 599 17.49 12.03 24.77
C ARG A 599 18.40 10.87 24.39
N LEU A 600 17.85 9.82 23.76
CA LEU A 600 18.63 8.68 23.28
C LEU A 600 19.69 9.15 22.27
N LEU A 601 19.28 9.87 21.23
CA LEU A 601 20.20 10.35 20.18
C LEU A 601 21.28 11.28 20.74
N PHE A 602 20.94 12.22 21.62
CA PHE A 602 21.93 13.10 22.23
C PHE A 602 22.91 12.34 23.12
N ASN A 603 22.46 11.32 23.85
CA ASN A 603 23.35 10.44 24.60
C ASN A 603 24.28 9.64 23.68
N GLN A 604 23.78 9.13 22.54
CA GLN A 604 24.62 8.48 21.54
C GLN A 604 25.67 9.45 20.98
N ILE A 605 25.33 10.70 20.66
CA ILE A 605 26.33 11.68 20.21
C ILE A 605 27.36 11.99 21.31
N ARG A 606 26.95 12.11 22.58
CA ARG A 606 27.90 12.31 23.70
C ARG A 606 28.89 11.14 23.83
N ASN A 607 28.42 9.93 23.56
CA ASN A 607 29.18 8.69 23.69
C ASN A 607 29.86 8.23 22.39
N MET A 608 29.79 9.01 21.31
CA MET A 608 30.31 8.68 19.97
C MET A 608 31.76 8.16 19.96
N SER A 609 32.59 8.63 20.89
CA SER A 609 34.01 8.23 21.04
C SER A 609 34.23 6.84 21.63
N ASN A 610 33.20 6.24 22.22
CA ASN A 610 33.26 5.01 23.01
C ASN A 610 32.25 3.94 22.50
N GLN A 611 31.78 4.06 21.26
CA GLN A 611 30.77 3.17 20.70
C GLN A 611 31.12 2.75 19.27
N PRO A 612 30.60 1.60 18.80
CA PRO A 612 30.79 1.11 17.44
C PRO A 612 30.47 2.13 16.36
N TYR A 613 31.21 2.03 15.25
CA TYR A 613 31.05 2.92 14.09
C TYR A 613 29.63 2.86 13.51
N GLU A 614 28.98 1.70 13.50
CA GLU A 614 27.64 1.49 12.98
C GLU A 614 26.58 2.25 13.79
N LEU A 615 26.72 2.27 15.12
CA LEU A 615 25.83 3.06 16.00
C LEU A 615 26.00 4.56 15.78
N ASN A 616 27.24 5.01 15.53
CA ASN A 616 27.53 6.39 15.18
C ASN A 616 26.81 6.78 13.88
N LEU A 617 26.91 5.94 12.84
CA LEU A 617 26.25 6.17 11.55
C LEU A 617 24.73 6.18 11.68
N ALA A 618 24.13 5.22 12.37
CA ALA A 618 22.69 5.15 12.57
C ALA A 618 22.16 6.41 13.29
N SER A 619 22.86 6.86 14.33
CA SER A 619 22.49 8.05 15.11
C SER A 619 22.53 9.33 14.27
N ILE A 620 23.60 9.54 13.49
CA ILE A 620 23.71 10.74 12.64
C ILE A 620 22.72 10.69 11.47
N ALA A 621 22.45 9.52 10.89
CA ALA A 621 21.49 9.36 9.80
C ALA A 621 20.07 9.78 10.24
N ILE A 622 19.66 9.36 11.45
CA ILE A 622 18.38 9.75 12.03
C ILE A 622 18.36 11.27 12.29
N LEU A 623 19.40 11.83 12.92
CA LEU A 623 19.46 13.27 13.19
C LEU A 623 19.44 14.11 11.91
N SER A 624 20.13 13.69 10.85
CA SER A 624 20.11 14.34 9.54
C SER A 624 18.72 14.30 8.91
N LYS A 625 18.04 13.13 8.95
CA LYS A 625 16.63 12.97 8.52
C LYS A 625 15.69 13.89 9.32
N LEU A 626 15.85 13.99 10.63
CA LEU A 626 15.07 14.89 11.48
C LEU A 626 15.35 16.37 11.19
N ALA A 627 16.60 16.74 10.93
CA ALA A 627 16.99 18.12 10.61
C ALA A 627 16.36 18.61 9.29
N LEU A 628 16.09 17.70 8.36
CA LEU A 628 15.43 17.95 7.08
C LEU A 628 13.92 18.22 7.21
N LEU A 629 13.27 17.87 8.34
CA LEU A 629 11.84 18.15 8.51
C LEU A 629 11.56 19.67 8.54
N PRO A 630 10.51 20.16 7.85
CA PRO A 630 10.15 21.58 7.83
C PRO A 630 9.38 22.00 9.09
N ASN A 631 9.88 21.63 10.28
CA ASN A 631 9.33 22.04 11.56
C ASN A 631 10.25 23.08 12.25
N PRO A 632 9.73 24.26 12.65
CA PRO A 632 10.54 25.33 13.23
C PRO A 632 11.09 24.98 14.63
N PHE A 633 10.34 24.32 15.50
CA PHE A 633 10.83 23.95 16.84
C PHE A 633 11.96 22.93 16.76
N LEU A 634 11.83 21.95 15.85
CA LEU A 634 12.89 20.98 15.60
C LEU A 634 14.11 21.63 14.95
N HIS A 635 13.90 22.64 14.09
CA HIS A 635 14.99 23.46 13.53
C HIS A 635 15.74 24.23 14.64
N GLU A 636 15.06 24.78 15.65
CA GLU A 636 15.72 25.44 16.80
C GLU A 636 16.63 24.46 17.54
N ILE A 637 16.12 23.28 17.92
CA ILE A 637 16.87 22.30 18.71
C ILE A 637 18.06 21.70 17.94
N LEU A 638 17.90 21.43 16.63
CA LEU A 638 18.90 20.70 15.85
C LEU A 638 19.90 21.60 15.10
N LEU A 639 19.46 22.74 14.56
CA LEU A 639 20.27 23.53 13.62
C LEU A 639 20.62 24.93 14.13
N SER A 640 19.87 25.47 15.09
CA SER A 640 20.17 26.81 15.61
C SER A 640 21.31 26.77 16.63
N THR A 641 22.32 27.61 16.40
CA THR A 641 23.56 27.60 17.19
C THR A 641 23.62 28.70 18.26
N GLU A 642 22.64 29.62 18.27
CA GLU A 642 22.69 30.85 19.07
C GLU A 642 21.44 31.08 19.93
N ILE A 643 20.66 30.03 20.19
CA ILE A 643 19.48 30.17 21.04
C ILE A 643 19.88 30.23 22.52
N PRO A 644 19.25 31.12 23.32
CA PRO A 644 19.30 31.04 24.78
C PRO A 644 18.74 29.69 25.25
N VAL A 645 19.59 28.85 25.84
CA VAL A 645 19.21 27.51 26.29
C VAL A 645 18.88 27.55 27.79
N ALA A 646 17.71 27.03 28.16
CA ALA A 646 17.29 26.90 29.55
C ALA A 646 18.27 26.06 30.38
N GLN A 647 18.33 26.32 31.68
CA GLN A 647 19.15 25.53 32.60
C GLN A 647 18.75 24.05 32.52
N ASP A 648 19.73 23.16 32.37
CA ASP A 648 19.60 21.71 32.16
C ASP A 648 19.06 21.25 30.79
N ALA A 649 18.72 22.15 29.86
CA ALA A 649 18.34 21.77 28.50
C ALA A 649 19.59 21.56 27.60
N ALA A 650 19.45 20.70 26.59
CA ALA A 650 20.48 20.46 25.58
C ALA A 650 19.93 20.67 24.17
N THR A 651 20.73 21.31 23.32
CA THR A 651 20.53 21.34 21.86
C THR A 651 21.59 20.49 21.18
N LEU A 652 21.34 20.09 19.93
CA LEU A 652 22.32 19.31 19.17
C LEU A 652 23.68 20.01 19.12
N PHE A 653 23.68 21.34 18.91
CA PHE A 653 24.92 22.11 18.88
C PHE A 653 25.67 22.08 20.22
N THR A 654 24.99 22.22 21.36
CA THR A 654 25.64 22.14 22.68
C THR A 654 26.23 20.74 22.95
N VAL A 655 25.57 19.69 22.46
CA VAL A 655 26.03 18.29 22.58
C VAL A 655 27.28 18.07 21.75
N ILE A 656 27.26 18.46 20.48
CA ILE A 656 28.39 18.35 19.55
C ILE A 656 29.58 19.22 20.03
N GLN A 657 29.34 20.40 20.59
CA GLN A 657 30.39 21.22 21.21
C GLN A 657 31.04 20.56 22.43
N ALA A 658 30.26 19.84 23.25
CA ALA A 658 30.82 19.10 24.39
C ALA A 658 31.69 17.94 23.90
N LEU A 659 31.22 17.19 22.89
CA LEU A 659 31.98 16.13 22.24
C LEU A 659 33.28 16.65 21.61
N SER A 660 33.21 17.77 20.86
CA SER A 660 34.39 18.33 20.20
C SER A 660 35.46 18.75 21.20
N LYS A 661 35.07 19.34 22.34
CA LYS A 661 35.99 19.65 23.45
C LYS A 661 36.65 18.39 24.04
N LYS A 662 35.89 17.30 24.20
CA LYS A 662 36.43 16.02 24.66
C LYS A 662 37.47 15.49 23.67
N LEU A 663 37.11 15.37 22.39
CA LEU A 663 37.99 14.90 21.32
C LEU A 663 39.26 15.76 21.19
N LEU A 664 39.12 17.10 21.29
CA LEU A 664 40.23 18.05 21.29
C LEU A 664 41.23 17.82 22.43
N SER A 665 40.77 17.34 23.56
CA SER A 665 41.61 17.09 24.73
C SER A 665 42.29 15.71 24.71
N GLU A 666 41.71 14.75 23.99
CA GLU A 666 42.12 13.33 23.97
C GLU A 666 42.97 12.98 22.75
N ILE A 667 42.58 13.40 21.54
CA ILE A 667 43.28 13.05 20.29
C ILE A 667 44.74 13.48 20.27
N PRO A 668 45.13 14.70 20.71
CA PRO A 668 46.52 15.11 20.69
C PRO A 668 47.45 14.32 21.64
N ARG A 669 46.89 13.48 22.53
CA ARG A 669 47.69 12.63 23.44
C ARG A 669 48.33 11.45 22.71
N TYR A 670 47.82 11.10 21.52
CA TYR A 670 48.34 10.01 20.71
C TYR A 670 49.48 10.48 19.80
N SER A 671 50.58 9.70 19.76
CA SER A 671 51.69 9.98 18.84
C SER A 671 51.22 9.88 17.39
N ASN A 672 51.70 10.79 16.52
CA ASN A 672 51.34 10.83 15.10
C ASN A 672 49.82 10.91 14.83
N PHE A 673 49.06 11.57 15.72
CA PHE A 673 47.60 11.67 15.59
C PHE A 673 47.15 12.21 14.22
N SER A 674 47.84 13.20 13.64
CA SER A 674 47.51 13.73 12.31
C SER A 674 47.59 12.66 11.22
N ALA A 675 48.64 11.83 11.19
CA ALA A 675 48.74 10.73 10.24
C ALA A 675 47.67 9.65 10.47
N ARG A 676 47.31 9.40 11.74
CA ARG A 676 46.22 8.48 12.10
C ARG A 676 44.85 8.98 11.62
N ILE A 677 44.56 10.28 11.75
CA ILE A 677 43.33 10.89 11.23
C ILE A 677 43.19 10.63 9.73
N HIS A 678 44.23 10.90 8.94
CA HIS A 678 44.20 10.65 7.49
C HIS A 678 44.07 9.16 7.15
N ALA A 679 44.73 8.29 7.90
CA ALA A 679 44.63 6.84 7.70
C ALA A 679 43.21 6.34 7.99
N THR A 680 42.59 6.80 9.08
CA THR A 680 41.21 6.48 9.46
C THR A 680 40.22 7.00 8.42
N ALA A 681 40.32 8.27 8.01
CA ALA A 681 39.45 8.84 6.97
C ALA A 681 39.52 8.02 5.67
N LYS A 682 40.73 7.68 5.22
CA LYS A 682 40.92 6.85 4.02
C LYS A 682 40.36 5.44 4.20
N ARG A 683 40.51 4.83 5.38
CA ARG A 683 39.95 3.50 5.68
C ARG A 683 38.43 3.53 5.63
N LEU A 684 37.77 4.47 6.30
CA LEU A 684 36.31 4.57 6.32
C LEU A 684 35.71 4.78 4.93
N LEU A 685 36.40 5.50 4.04
CA LEU A 685 35.97 5.68 2.65
C LEU A 685 36.17 4.44 1.76
N SER A 686 37.16 3.60 2.06
CA SER A 686 37.56 2.50 1.16
C SER A 686 37.11 1.12 1.63
N ASN A 687 37.06 0.89 2.93
CA ASN A 687 36.60 -0.34 3.56
C ASN A 687 36.15 0.00 4.99
N PRO A 688 34.93 0.54 5.18
CA PRO A 688 34.40 0.80 6.50
C PRO A 688 34.34 -0.51 7.30
N PRO A 689 34.52 -0.47 8.62
CA PRO A 689 34.26 -1.63 9.46
C PRO A 689 32.75 -1.87 9.39
N LEU A 690 32.33 -2.75 8.48
CA LEU A 690 30.98 -3.28 8.41
C LEU A 690 31.12 -4.76 8.73
N MET A 691 30.54 -5.17 9.86
CA MET A 691 30.34 -6.56 10.30
C MET A 691 31.50 -7.52 9.92
N LYS A 692 32.56 -7.52 10.73
CA LYS A 692 33.61 -8.56 10.63
C LYS A 692 33.17 -9.82 11.37
N ASP A 693 33.41 -10.98 10.76
CA ASP A 693 33.32 -12.30 11.38
C ASP A 693 33.94 -12.31 12.79
N GLU A 694 33.30 -13.02 13.73
CA GLU A 694 33.74 -13.19 15.14
C GLU A 694 35.21 -13.62 15.32
N LYS A 695 35.88 -14.06 14.24
CA LYS A 695 37.28 -14.50 14.23
C LYS A 695 38.30 -13.36 14.19
N ASP A 696 37.87 -12.13 13.89
CA ASP A 696 38.73 -10.94 13.80
C ASP A 696 38.66 -10.04 15.06
N GLN A 697 38.20 -10.59 16.19
CA GLN A 697 38.26 -9.96 17.53
C GLN A 697 39.70 -9.84 18.05
N THR A 698 40.61 -9.27 17.27
CA THR A 698 41.76 -8.57 17.84
C THR A 698 41.20 -7.30 18.48
N ALA A 699 41.35 -7.16 19.80
CA ALA A 699 40.94 -5.99 20.59
C ALA A 699 40.89 -4.71 19.76
N HIS A 700 39.68 -4.29 19.35
CA HIS A 700 39.49 -3.06 18.61
C HIS A 700 39.95 -1.95 19.53
N ASP A 701 41.10 -1.36 19.20
CA ASP A 701 41.85 -0.50 20.09
C ASP A 701 40.97 0.71 20.42
N GLU A 702 40.76 1.04 21.71
CA GLU A 702 39.96 2.22 22.13
C GLU A 702 40.43 3.51 21.41
N SER A 703 41.70 3.51 20.98
CA SER A 703 42.28 4.58 20.18
C SER A 703 41.61 4.73 18.81
N GLU A 704 41.17 3.65 18.15
CA GLU A 704 40.55 3.68 16.81
C GLU A 704 39.14 4.30 16.82
N GLN A 705 38.29 3.93 17.79
CA GLN A 705 36.93 4.48 17.93
C GLN A 705 36.93 6.00 18.09
N LEU A 706 37.92 6.54 18.82
CA LEU A 706 38.11 7.98 18.99
C LEU A 706 38.39 8.70 17.66
N PHE A 707 39.22 8.13 16.79
CA PHE A 707 39.49 8.70 15.47
C PHE A 707 38.29 8.54 14.53
N GLU A 708 37.56 7.43 14.60
CA GLU A 708 36.33 7.24 13.83
C GLU A 708 35.28 8.29 14.21
N ALA A 709 35.04 8.49 15.51
CA ALA A 709 34.15 9.52 16.04
C ALA A 709 34.49 10.93 15.54
N LEU A 710 35.79 11.26 15.45
CA LEU A 710 36.23 12.55 14.91
C LEU A 710 35.83 12.71 13.43
N ILE A 711 36.06 11.68 12.60
CA ILE A 711 35.70 11.72 11.18
C ILE A 711 34.19 11.79 11.00
N VAL A 712 33.42 10.97 11.74
CA VAL A 712 31.95 11.02 11.72
C VAL A 712 31.45 12.41 12.10
N LEU A 713 32.01 13.01 13.15
CA LEU A 713 31.63 14.36 13.59
C LEU A 713 31.94 15.43 12.54
N GLU A 714 33.09 15.33 11.87
CA GLU A 714 33.50 16.24 10.79
C GLU A 714 32.50 16.19 9.63
N GLU A 715 32.18 14.99 9.12
CA GLU A 715 31.23 14.83 8.02
C GLU A 715 29.80 15.22 8.41
N PHE A 716 29.37 14.88 9.63
CA PHE A 716 28.05 15.27 10.14
C PHE A 716 27.90 16.79 10.24
N CYS A 717 28.95 17.52 10.67
CA CYS A 717 28.92 18.99 10.70
C CYS A 717 28.83 19.60 9.29
N LYS A 718 29.47 19.01 8.27
CA LYS A 718 29.32 19.43 6.87
C LYS A 718 27.88 19.22 6.39
N GLU A 719 27.28 18.08 6.70
CA GLU A 719 25.90 17.77 6.34
C GLU A 719 24.89 18.73 7.00
N LEU A 720 25.00 18.95 8.32
CA LEU A 720 24.12 19.89 9.05
C LEU A 720 24.25 21.33 8.52
N ALA A 721 25.46 21.78 8.18
CA ALA A 721 25.69 23.09 7.59
C ALA A 721 25.02 23.23 6.22
N ALA A 722 25.09 22.19 5.39
CA ALA A 722 24.40 22.15 4.09
C ALA A 722 22.88 22.17 4.26
N ILE A 723 22.33 21.35 5.17
CA ILE A 723 20.89 21.33 5.48
C ILE A 723 20.40 22.70 5.95
N ALA A 724 21.11 23.34 6.88
CA ALA A 724 20.77 24.66 7.39
C ALA A 724 20.73 25.72 6.27
N PHE A 725 21.71 25.70 5.36
CA PHE A 725 21.75 26.61 4.22
C PHE A 725 20.57 26.39 3.26
N ILE A 726 20.26 25.13 2.91
CA ILE A 726 19.15 24.81 2.01
C ILE A 726 17.80 25.23 2.60
N LYS A 727 17.57 24.95 3.88
CA LYS A 727 16.34 25.37 4.60
C LYS A 727 16.19 26.88 4.63
N TYR A 728 17.28 27.60 4.88
CA TYR A 728 17.30 29.07 4.84
C TYR A 728 16.86 29.59 3.46
N HIS A 729 17.47 29.09 2.38
CA HIS A 729 17.13 29.55 1.03
C HIS A 729 15.67 29.31 0.69
N HIS A 730 15.15 28.10 0.96
CA HIS A 730 13.75 27.78 0.71
C HIS A 730 12.77 28.58 1.59
N ALA A 731 13.15 28.99 2.80
CA ALA A 731 12.33 29.84 3.65
C ALA A 731 12.36 31.33 3.24
N THR A 732 13.34 31.73 2.42
CA THR A 732 13.52 33.11 1.94
C THR A 732 12.98 33.37 0.53
N GLU A 733 12.85 32.33 -0.29
CA GLU A 733 12.14 32.32 -1.57
C GLU A 733 10.62 32.45 -1.36
#